data_AF-A0A9P8UMA8-F1
#
_entry.id   AF-A0A9P8UMA8-F1
#
_cell.length_a   1.000
_cell.length_b   1.000
_cell.length_c   1.000
_cell.angle_alpha   90.00
_cell.angle_beta   90.00
_cell.angle_gamma   90.00
#
_symmetry.space_group_name_H-M   'P 1'
#
loop_
_entity.id
_entity.type
_entity.pdbx_description
1 polymer ?
#
loop_
_entity_poly.entity_id
_entity_poly.type
_entity_poly.pdbx_seq_one_letter_code
_entity_poly.pdbx_strand_id
1 'polypeptide(L)'
;MQLKFSLVGGMLFAASAVGADPTWPSTIDEIEEIMYQVKGFQARGFGGTVVPCSSEASGPGRQNAAEWLRTGFHDMSTRNVYTGRGGLDGSLQFEVGRGENTGPGFTTTLKFMSNYYTTRSSVADLIALGVYYSVRSCGGPAIPIRGGRVDATAGGDIGVPQPENSLYSFQQRFLGMGFDNTEMVQMVACGHTLGGVHVTQFPNIAPANSPNGEAGLDSTVATFDSKVVSEYLDNTTTNPLVVGQSTTNGRASDARVFASDGNATVNAMADPQVFQTVCKTILQKMIDAVPPQVTLTDPIAPYTVKPVGLQLTLEPGATTMTLGGMFRVRTTGLSAAPSSMTIVYKDRSGGSNCRLAGCSYTVNQQGIGSGFDDTFAWYQLGSDLRISTSAGISSFILALNFADGTKQMFDNNGASYPVQDGILLQKPQSCLLQTTGALTVTAAVRNDRNSLPVNLIVSEKAGSSSNPVATLSTTTTTMTKGTCVGSYTIYTATYQITDTSLSYSAKIDVVSGSGSDALKDDFNTGTDLGGSCDSFSAPPASMCTTGSTGPTSDVSSSTIPSVTLTSSTSSASLTSSTTPTTSSTTSSIAEPAATLGHKQSVGGYILAGCKKEPAGSRALSAVGYAYNDMTLESCAKNCTGYAYWGTEYGRECYCGDYLASGSEDVTLSECNMVCSGDSTEYCGAGNRIELYVTTVTPTATLAPKPTVSPYTRLGCYTEVDGRALTEAAYSDDSMTLELCLSRCAGSTYFGAEYGRECYCGNALSPKSIKATDGDCNMACAGSKLEYCGGSNRLELYSIARNSSSSTVSSIVSSSTPSSTVLLSSSSILSSKSQLTTTYSSDSLIFSSVVSSQASSGTPASTSPTATLTVITSSTTLSSSASSSASSSLQHLPTVGSYALVGCWMEGTGTRALSAKSTSSPDSMTLESCAAFCSAYHYFGTEYGGECYCGNSLASSSTNASLSDCSMSCTGNQYQYCGAGSRLELYFSNSTNGPSQPATVGIDEKWMWDGCRTEANSSRALVSKTTSSDDLTLETCAESCTGFKYFGTEYGRECYCGNSFSGGSTETVAEECSMTCSGNPKEFCGAGDRLSVYSSTS
;
A
#
# COMPACT_ATOMS: atom_id res chain seq x y z
N MET A 1 40.55 -12.83 -58.79
CA MET A 1 40.40 -13.82 -57.70
C MET A 1 39.74 -13.10 -56.54
N GLN A 2 38.63 -13.59 -56.01
CA GLN A 2 37.87 -12.88 -54.96
C GLN A 2 38.36 -13.29 -53.57
N LEU A 3 38.49 -12.32 -52.65
CA LEU A 3 38.31 -12.58 -51.22
C LEU A 3 37.06 -11.83 -50.77
N LYS A 4 36.13 -12.55 -50.13
CA LYS A 4 35.07 -11.98 -49.30
C LYS A 4 35.33 -12.46 -47.88
N PHE A 5 35.43 -11.54 -46.93
CA PHE A 5 35.24 -11.88 -45.52
C PHE A 5 33.73 -11.94 -45.26
N SER A 6 33.26 -13.02 -44.63
CA SER A 6 31.89 -13.13 -44.16
C SER A 6 31.75 -12.46 -42.78
N LEU A 7 30.62 -11.77 -42.56
CA LEU A 7 30.21 -11.38 -41.22
C LEU A 7 29.95 -12.64 -40.38
N VAL A 8 30.34 -12.57 -39.10
CA VAL A 8 29.71 -13.34 -38.03
C VAL A 8 29.14 -12.31 -37.07
N GLY A 9 27.81 -12.15 -37.06
CA GLY A 9 27.13 -11.24 -36.15
C GLY A 9 27.03 -11.89 -34.77
N GLY A 10 27.73 -11.33 -33.77
CA GLY A 10 27.54 -11.72 -32.38
C GLY A 10 26.24 -11.12 -31.84
N MET A 11 25.29 -11.96 -31.44
CA MET A 11 24.19 -11.52 -30.59
C MET A 11 24.75 -11.19 -29.21
N LEU A 12 24.75 -9.91 -28.83
CA LEU A 12 24.83 -9.57 -27.41
C LEU A 12 23.49 -9.93 -26.77
N PHE A 13 23.40 -11.12 -26.19
CA PHE A 13 22.44 -11.35 -25.13
C PHE A 13 22.84 -10.47 -23.95
N ALA A 14 22.08 -9.39 -23.73
CA ALA A 14 22.15 -8.65 -22.49
C ALA A 14 21.69 -9.61 -21.38
N ALA A 15 22.64 -10.07 -20.55
CA ALA A 15 22.34 -10.86 -19.37
C ALA A 15 21.69 -9.94 -18.33
N SER A 16 20.36 -9.84 -18.39
CA SER A 16 19.55 -9.23 -17.33
C SER A 16 19.94 -9.88 -16.01
N ALA A 17 20.34 -9.06 -15.03
CA ALA A 17 20.61 -9.54 -13.69
C ALA A 17 19.30 -10.02 -13.05
N VAL A 18 19.05 -11.33 -13.13
CA VAL A 18 17.92 -11.97 -12.45
C VAL A 18 18.21 -11.95 -10.96
N GLY A 19 17.59 -11.01 -10.24
CA GLY A 19 17.54 -11.05 -8.78
C GLY A 19 16.81 -12.30 -8.31
N ALA A 20 17.08 -12.71 -7.06
CA ALA A 20 16.32 -13.80 -6.44
C ALA A 20 14.82 -13.45 -6.37
N ASP A 21 13.96 -14.47 -6.44
CA ASP A 21 12.52 -14.28 -6.24
C ASP A 21 12.28 -13.75 -4.80
N PRO A 22 11.39 -12.79 -4.54
CA PRO A 22 11.14 -12.34 -3.17
C PRO A 22 10.49 -13.44 -2.32
N THR A 23 10.88 -13.55 -1.05
CA THR A 23 10.27 -14.50 -0.08
C THR A 23 8.99 -13.89 0.52
N TRP A 24 7.92 -14.67 0.55
CA TRP A 24 6.62 -14.28 1.10
C TRP A 24 6.40 -14.87 2.52
N PRO A 25 5.69 -14.19 3.45
CA PRO A 25 5.19 -12.83 3.35
C PRO A 25 6.29 -11.79 3.60
N SER A 26 6.08 -10.58 3.07
CA SER A 26 7.03 -9.47 3.17
C SER A 26 6.32 -8.14 3.50
N THR A 27 7.03 -7.22 4.15
CA THR A 27 6.47 -5.89 4.51
C THR A 27 6.07 -5.06 3.30
N ILE A 28 6.67 -5.31 2.13
CA ILE A 28 6.35 -4.65 0.85
C ILE A 28 5.14 -5.24 0.12
N ASP A 29 4.47 -6.27 0.64
CA ASP A 29 3.49 -7.05 -0.13
C ASP A 29 2.32 -6.23 -0.71
N GLU A 30 1.87 -5.21 0.03
CA GLU A 30 0.79 -4.31 -0.42
C GLU A 30 1.27 -3.37 -1.53
N ILE A 31 2.44 -2.74 -1.36
CA ILE A 31 3.08 -1.86 -2.35
C ILE A 31 3.43 -2.64 -3.63
N GLU A 32 3.88 -3.89 -3.52
CA GLU A 32 4.19 -4.76 -4.66
C GLU A 32 2.95 -5.11 -5.48
N GLU A 33 1.82 -5.45 -4.84
CA GLU A 33 0.57 -5.66 -5.57
C GLU A 33 0.07 -4.39 -6.26
N ILE A 34 0.13 -3.26 -5.54
CA ILE A 34 -0.24 -1.94 -6.08
C ILE A 34 0.64 -1.58 -7.28
N MET A 35 1.93 -1.94 -7.28
CA MET A 35 2.89 -1.66 -8.36
C MET A 35 2.65 -2.50 -9.62
N TYR A 36 2.38 -3.80 -9.46
CA TYR A 36 2.41 -4.75 -10.58
C TYR A 36 1.03 -5.14 -11.12
N GLN A 37 -0.07 -4.94 -10.39
CA GLN A 37 -1.42 -5.27 -10.89
C GLN A 37 -2.13 -4.02 -11.46
N VAL A 38 -1.69 -3.60 -12.64
CA VAL A 38 -2.19 -2.40 -13.34
C VAL A 38 -3.53 -2.68 -14.04
N LYS A 39 -3.72 -3.84 -14.66
CA LYS A 39 -4.88 -4.18 -15.53
C LYS A 39 -5.34 -5.63 -15.39
N GLY A 40 -6.58 -5.91 -15.81
CA GLY A 40 -7.14 -7.25 -15.91
C GLY A 40 -7.69 -7.80 -14.59
N PHE A 41 -7.63 -9.12 -14.43
CA PHE A 41 -8.14 -9.83 -13.26
C PHE A 41 -7.38 -9.41 -11.99
N GLN A 42 -8.10 -8.92 -10.98
CA GLN A 42 -7.55 -8.39 -9.72
C GLN A 42 -6.55 -7.23 -9.90
N ALA A 43 -6.79 -6.37 -10.91
CA ALA A 43 -6.12 -5.08 -10.99
C ALA A 43 -6.38 -4.24 -9.72
N ARG A 44 -5.33 -3.65 -9.13
CA ARG A 44 -5.44 -2.83 -7.92
C ARG A 44 -5.94 -1.40 -8.21
N GLY A 45 -5.94 -0.97 -9.47
CA GLY A 45 -6.58 0.28 -9.93
C GLY A 45 -5.78 1.57 -9.70
N PHE A 46 -4.58 1.51 -9.10
CA PHE A 46 -3.80 2.69 -8.73
C PHE A 46 -3.48 3.61 -9.90
N GLY A 47 -3.13 3.07 -11.08
CA GLY A 47 -2.89 3.88 -12.28
C GLY A 47 -4.12 4.53 -12.91
N GLY A 48 -5.33 4.39 -12.33
CA GLY A 48 -6.60 4.69 -12.99
C GLY A 48 -6.82 6.14 -13.46
N THR A 49 -6.06 7.11 -12.94
CA THR A 49 -6.09 8.51 -13.40
C THR A 49 -4.88 8.92 -14.25
N VAL A 50 -3.89 8.04 -14.43
CA VAL A 50 -2.64 8.30 -15.18
C VAL A 50 -2.35 7.28 -16.28
N VAL A 51 -3.25 6.32 -16.51
CA VAL A 51 -3.17 5.30 -17.58
C VAL A 51 -4.43 5.40 -18.45
N PRO A 52 -4.33 5.85 -19.72
CA PRO A 52 -3.13 6.28 -20.44
C PRO A 52 -2.55 7.60 -19.90
N CYS A 53 -1.30 7.90 -20.27
CA CYS A 53 -0.60 9.13 -19.88
C CYS A 53 -1.39 10.41 -20.18
N SER A 54 -2.07 10.46 -21.33
CA SER A 54 -2.92 11.56 -21.80
C SER A 54 -4.26 11.67 -21.05
N SER A 55 -4.27 11.31 -19.77
CA SER A 55 -5.45 11.32 -18.91
C SER A 55 -5.59 12.70 -18.26
N GLU A 56 -6.63 13.42 -18.69
CA GLU A 56 -7.07 14.70 -18.12
C GLU A 56 -8.21 14.49 -17.11
N ALA A 57 -8.13 13.45 -16.27
CA ALA A 57 -9.18 13.08 -15.32
C ALA A 57 -9.52 14.19 -14.30
N SER A 58 -8.61 15.15 -14.10
CA SER A 58 -8.80 16.33 -13.26
C SER A 58 -9.28 17.59 -14.01
N GLY A 59 -9.68 17.46 -15.28
CA GLY A 59 -10.21 18.51 -16.15
C GLY A 59 -9.29 18.83 -17.35
N PRO A 60 -9.78 19.51 -18.40
CA PRO A 60 -8.97 19.83 -19.59
C PRO A 60 -7.69 20.59 -19.25
N GLY A 61 -6.57 20.22 -19.86
CA GLY A 61 -5.25 20.79 -19.58
C GLY A 61 -4.65 20.34 -18.24
N ARG A 62 -5.13 19.24 -17.64
CA ARG A 62 -4.63 18.69 -16.36
C ARG A 62 -4.05 17.30 -16.57
N GLN A 63 -2.92 17.21 -17.27
CA GLN A 63 -2.22 15.95 -17.55
C GLN A 63 -1.80 15.27 -16.23
N ASN A 64 -2.59 14.30 -15.76
CA ASN A 64 -2.47 13.83 -14.37
C ASN A 64 -1.14 13.14 -14.08
N ALA A 65 -0.49 12.52 -15.07
CA ALA A 65 0.85 11.96 -14.94
C ALA A 65 1.92 13.03 -14.63
N ALA A 66 1.81 14.22 -15.24
CA ALA A 66 2.70 15.34 -14.92
C ALA A 66 2.47 15.86 -13.49
N GLU A 67 1.23 15.88 -13.02
CA GLU A 67 0.90 16.30 -11.64
C GLU A 67 1.44 15.32 -10.60
N TRP A 68 1.41 14.02 -10.89
CA TRP A 68 1.96 12.96 -10.03
C TRP A 68 3.49 12.99 -10.00
N LEU A 69 4.16 13.14 -11.15
CA LEU A 69 5.61 13.32 -11.23
C LEU A 69 6.05 14.59 -10.46
N ARG A 70 5.33 15.71 -10.64
CA ARG A 70 5.55 16.96 -9.91
C ARG A 70 5.31 16.80 -8.40
N THR A 71 4.32 16.01 -7.99
CA THR A 71 4.07 15.70 -6.55
C THR A 71 5.29 15.03 -5.92
N GLY A 72 5.90 14.05 -6.61
CA GLY A 72 7.13 13.41 -6.16
C GLY A 72 8.33 14.34 -6.03
N PHE A 73 8.52 15.25 -6.98
CA PHE A 73 9.59 16.26 -6.86
C PHE A 73 9.34 17.24 -5.70
N HIS A 74 8.11 17.77 -5.57
CA HIS A 74 7.79 18.77 -4.56
C HIS A 74 7.95 18.23 -3.14
N ASP A 75 7.47 17.01 -2.87
CA ASP A 75 7.63 16.32 -1.58
C ASP A 75 9.11 16.16 -1.23
N MET A 76 9.89 15.56 -2.14
CA MET A 76 11.34 15.39 -2.02
C MET A 76 12.08 16.70 -1.76
N SER A 77 11.70 17.79 -2.45
CA SER A 77 12.50 19.02 -2.52
C SER A 77 12.58 19.84 -1.22
N THR A 78 11.90 19.42 -0.15
CA THR A 78 12.13 19.92 1.22
C THR A 78 13.45 19.42 1.82
N ARG A 79 14.08 18.40 1.22
CA ARG A 79 15.26 17.71 1.73
C ARG A 79 16.47 18.61 1.94
N ASN A 80 17.12 18.41 3.08
CA ASN A 80 18.34 19.09 3.47
C ASN A 80 19.36 18.10 4.05
N VAL A 81 20.37 17.72 3.26
CA VAL A 81 21.43 16.78 3.64
C VAL A 81 22.33 17.30 4.77
N TYR A 82 22.33 18.61 5.05
CA TYR A 82 23.08 19.20 6.16
C TYR A 82 22.35 19.13 7.50
N THR A 83 21.01 18.98 7.50
CA THR A 83 20.18 18.85 8.72
C THR A 83 19.57 17.46 8.90
N GLY A 84 19.61 16.61 7.87
CA GLY A 84 19.01 15.27 7.88
C GLY A 84 17.48 15.27 7.84
N ARG A 85 16.85 16.35 7.34
CA ARG A 85 15.40 16.55 7.32
C ARG A 85 14.84 16.59 5.89
N GLY A 86 13.55 16.27 5.76
CA GLY A 86 12.85 16.23 4.49
C GLY A 86 13.36 15.14 3.55
N GLY A 87 12.75 15.07 2.38
CA GLY A 87 12.94 13.97 1.43
C GLY A 87 11.59 13.44 0.97
N LEU A 88 11.59 12.29 0.32
CA LEU A 88 10.33 11.63 -0.01
C LEU A 88 9.75 10.97 1.25
N ASP A 89 9.09 11.77 2.07
CA ASP A 89 8.50 11.39 3.37
C ASP A 89 7.02 11.80 3.49
N GLY A 90 6.37 12.26 2.40
CA GLY A 90 4.95 12.56 2.39
C GLY A 90 4.57 13.85 3.13
N SER A 91 5.54 14.68 3.54
CA SER A 91 5.27 15.97 4.21
C SER A 91 4.40 16.92 3.38
N LEU A 92 4.41 16.80 2.05
CA LEU A 92 3.67 17.67 1.13
C LEU A 92 2.17 17.76 1.44
N GLN A 93 1.57 16.74 2.07
CA GLN A 93 0.18 16.77 2.51
C GLN A 93 -0.13 17.91 3.49
N PHE A 94 0.84 18.36 4.28
CA PHE A 94 0.72 19.49 5.21
C PHE A 94 1.12 20.83 4.56
N GLU A 95 1.51 20.81 3.28
CA GLU A 95 2.19 21.92 2.61
C GLU A 95 1.51 22.39 1.32
N VAL A 96 0.43 21.73 0.88
CA VAL A 96 -0.35 22.12 -0.31
C VAL A 96 -0.91 23.55 -0.26
N GLY A 97 -0.96 24.17 0.91
CA GLY A 97 -1.34 25.58 1.10
C GLY A 97 -0.19 26.59 0.98
N ARG A 98 1.06 26.14 0.80
CA ARG A 98 2.24 27.03 0.65
C ARG A 98 2.30 27.57 -0.77
N GLY A 99 2.73 28.83 -0.94
CA GLY A 99 2.90 29.45 -2.26
C GLY A 99 3.85 28.68 -3.18
N GLU A 100 4.87 28.03 -2.61
CA GLU A 100 5.82 27.18 -3.34
C GLU A 100 5.16 25.93 -3.95
N ASN A 101 4.03 25.48 -3.38
CA ASN A 101 3.22 24.35 -3.84
C ASN A 101 1.94 24.80 -4.57
N THR A 102 2.01 25.90 -5.31
CA THR A 102 0.84 26.43 -6.03
C THR A 102 0.39 25.46 -7.15
N GLY A 103 -0.84 24.96 -7.03
CA GLY A 103 -1.55 24.18 -8.03
C GLY A 103 -2.59 23.22 -7.43
N PRO A 104 -3.72 22.94 -8.11
CA PRO A 104 -4.71 21.95 -7.65
C PRO A 104 -4.21 20.50 -7.72
N GLY A 105 -3.14 20.24 -8.50
CA GLY A 105 -2.58 18.90 -8.74
C GLY A 105 -2.16 18.14 -7.49
N PHE A 106 -1.52 18.80 -6.52
CA PHE A 106 -1.08 18.14 -5.28
C PHE A 106 -2.27 17.64 -4.46
N THR A 107 -3.27 18.51 -4.23
CA THR A 107 -4.48 18.16 -3.48
C THR A 107 -5.29 17.06 -4.16
N THR A 108 -5.34 17.03 -5.50
CA THR A 108 -6.05 15.97 -6.25
C THR A 108 -5.27 14.65 -6.27
N THR A 109 -3.95 14.70 -6.44
CA THR A 109 -3.04 13.54 -6.38
C THR A 109 -3.07 12.88 -5.00
N LEU A 110 -2.86 13.65 -3.94
CA LEU A 110 -2.79 13.14 -2.57
C LEU A 110 -4.16 12.61 -2.09
N LYS A 111 -5.27 13.21 -2.51
CA LYS A 111 -6.62 12.65 -2.26
C LYS A 111 -6.83 11.30 -2.95
N PHE A 112 -6.32 11.13 -4.17
CA PHE A 112 -6.37 9.83 -4.85
C PHE A 112 -5.52 8.78 -4.12
N MET A 113 -4.28 9.12 -3.77
CA MET A 113 -3.35 8.24 -3.05
C MET A 113 -3.87 7.88 -1.65
N SER A 114 -4.61 8.77 -0.98
CA SER A 114 -5.23 8.53 0.33
C SER A 114 -6.18 7.32 0.36
N ASN A 115 -6.70 6.87 -0.79
CA ASN A 115 -7.49 5.63 -0.86
C ASN A 115 -6.62 4.39 -0.56
N TYR A 116 -5.36 4.41 -1.02
CA TYR A 116 -4.39 3.32 -0.94
C TYR A 116 -3.48 3.37 0.29
N TYR A 117 -3.48 4.47 1.03
CA TYR A 117 -2.75 4.63 2.30
C TYR A 117 -3.22 3.59 3.34
N THR A 118 -2.32 2.81 3.93
CA THR A 118 -2.63 1.82 4.99
C THR A 118 -1.43 1.61 5.93
N THR A 119 -1.59 0.78 6.96
CA THR A 119 -0.49 0.30 7.82
C THR A 119 0.59 -0.52 7.09
N ARG A 120 0.38 -0.90 5.83
CA ARG A 120 1.39 -1.55 4.95
C ARG A 120 1.71 -0.75 3.67
N SER A 121 1.25 0.51 3.58
CA SER A 121 1.46 1.36 2.41
C SER A 121 1.44 2.84 2.80
N SER A 122 2.61 3.42 3.04
CA SER A 122 2.78 4.83 3.43
C SER A 122 2.44 5.79 2.28
N VAL A 123 2.06 7.03 2.60
CA VAL A 123 1.83 8.09 1.62
C VAL A 123 3.10 8.33 0.79
N ALA A 124 4.27 8.33 1.43
CA ALA A 124 5.56 8.47 0.79
C ALA A 124 5.89 7.35 -0.22
N ASP A 125 5.60 6.08 0.10
CA ASP A 125 5.77 4.97 -0.85
C ASP A 125 4.74 5.05 -2.01
N LEU A 126 3.54 5.57 -1.75
CA LEU A 126 2.52 5.81 -2.79
C LEU A 126 2.91 6.98 -3.71
N ILE A 127 3.57 8.02 -3.20
CA ILE A 127 4.16 9.09 -4.01
C ILE A 127 5.30 8.54 -4.88
N ALA A 128 6.16 7.67 -4.35
CA ALA A 128 7.21 7.00 -5.12
C ALA A 128 6.62 6.14 -6.25
N LEU A 129 5.60 5.34 -5.96
CA LEU A 129 4.83 4.61 -6.97
C LEU A 129 4.19 5.56 -7.99
N GLY A 130 3.69 6.72 -7.56
CA GLY A 130 3.10 7.73 -8.44
C GLY A 130 4.09 8.22 -9.51
N VAL A 131 5.36 8.43 -9.14
CA VAL A 131 6.44 8.76 -10.08
C VAL A 131 6.65 7.64 -11.11
N TYR A 132 6.77 6.38 -10.67
CA TYR A 132 6.92 5.23 -11.58
C TYR A 132 5.72 5.05 -12.52
N TYR A 133 4.49 5.16 -11.99
CA TYR A 133 3.27 5.03 -12.78
C TYR A 133 3.18 6.09 -13.87
N SER A 134 3.51 7.34 -13.53
CA SER A 134 3.53 8.47 -14.47
C SER A 134 4.55 8.25 -15.59
N VAL A 135 5.77 7.86 -15.22
CA VAL A 135 6.86 7.69 -16.18
C VAL A 135 6.59 6.47 -17.08
N ARG A 136 6.15 5.32 -16.53
CA ARG A 136 5.82 4.13 -17.34
C ARG A 136 4.62 4.35 -18.25
N SER A 137 3.54 5.00 -17.79
CA SER A 137 2.34 5.18 -18.62
C SER A 137 2.58 6.11 -19.81
N CYS A 138 3.55 7.03 -19.70
CA CYS A 138 4.00 7.92 -20.75
C CYS A 138 5.10 7.34 -21.66
N GLY A 139 5.46 6.06 -21.51
CA GLY A 139 6.49 5.39 -22.33
C GLY A 139 7.93 5.58 -21.84
N GLY A 140 8.13 6.16 -20.66
CA GLY A 140 9.41 6.32 -20.00
C GLY A 140 9.91 5.04 -19.31
N PRO A 141 11.11 5.10 -18.69
CA PRO A 141 11.81 3.91 -18.21
C PRO A 141 11.20 3.30 -16.94
N ALA A 142 11.49 2.02 -16.70
CA ALA A 142 11.26 1.39 -15.40
C ALA A 142 12.24 1.91 -14.34
N ILE A 143 11.80 2.94 -13.61
CA ILE A 143 12.42 3.43 -12.37
C ILE A 143 12.31 2.33 -11.30
N PRO A 144 13.42 1.86 -10.70
CA PRO A 144 13.37 0.88 -9.62
C PRO A 144 12.76 1.52 -8.36
N ILE A 145 11.59 1.02 -7.93
CA ILE A 145 10.96 1.42 -6.67
C ILE A 145 11.53 0.57 -5.54
N ARG A 146 12.08 1.19 -4.50
CA ARG A 146 12.25 0.58 -3.17
C ARG A 146 11.03 0.91 -2.29
N GLY A 147 10.73 0.13 -1.26
CA GLY A 147 9.69 0.44 -0.26
C GLY A 147 10.27 0.78 1.11
N GLY A 148 9.40 1.07 2.08
CA GLY A 148 9.76 1.31 3.47
C GLY A 148 9.91 2.78 3.86
N ARG A 149 9.34 3.72 3.09
CA ARG A 149 9.33 5.15 3.48
C ARG A 149 8.42 5.36 4.69
N VAL A 150 8.90 6.17 5.62
CA VAL A 150 8.17 6.56 6.84
C VAL A 150 7.50 7.90 6.59
N ASP A 151 6.18 7.98 6.79
CA ASP A 151 5.43 9.22 6.61
C ASP A 151 5.79 10.26 7.71
N ALA A 152 6.02 11.50 7.28
CA ALA A 152 6.19 12.65 8.14
C ALA A 152 4.88 12.98 8.87
N THR A 153 5.00 13.45 10.12
CA THR A 153 3.85 13.86 10.95
C THR A 153 3.54 15.36 10.89
N ALA A 154 4.30 16.12 10.09
CA ALA A 154 4.17 17.56 9.88
C ALA A 154 4.87 17.97 8.57
N GLY A 155 4.62 19.19 8.09
CA GLY A 155 5.31 19.74 6.92
C GLY A 155 6.78 20.08 7.19
N GLY A 156 7.65 19.85 6.22
CA GLY A 156 9.09 20.10 6.25
C GLY A 156 9.48 21.57 6.11
N ASP A 157 10.77 21.85 5.94
CA ASP A 157 11.28 23.21 5.77
C ASP A 157 10.90 23.80 4.39
N ILE A 158 10.80 25.14 4.28
CA ILE A 158 10.50 25.84 3.00
C ILE A 158 11.70 25.71 2.06
N GLY A 159 11.55 24.92 0.99
CA GLY A 159 12.67 24.36 0.23
C GLY A 159 12.53 24.41 -1.30
N VAL A 160 11.32 24.51 -1.84
CA VAL A 160 11.07 24.21 -3.26
C VAL A 160 11.66 25.30 -4.18
N PRO A 161 12.39 24.93 -5.25
CA PRO A 161 12.81 25.86 -6.31
C PRO A 161 11.62 26.56 -6.99
N GLN A 162 11.68 27.88 -7.17
CA GLN A 162 10.64 28.65 -7.86
C GLN A 162 11.17 29.32 -9.14
N PRO A 163 10.34 29.53 -10.20
CA PRO A 163 10.79 30.00 -11.52
C PRO A 163 11.57 31.33 -11.54
N GLU A 164 11.39 32.20 -10.55
CA GLU A 164 12.12 33.47 -10.37
C GLU A 164 13.48 33.34 -9.64
N ASN A 165 13.85 32.16 -9.14
CA ASN A 165 15.10 31.98 -8.39
C ASN A 165 16.33 32.13 -9.31
N SER A 166 17.40 32.73 -8.79
CA SER A 166 18.66 32.85 -9.53
C SER A 166 19.33 31.47 -9.74
N LEU A 167 20.21 31.33 -10.74
CA LEU A 167 20.94 30.08 -10.97
C LEU A 167 21.71 29.63 -9.70
N TYR A 168 22.35 30.57 -8.99
CA TYR A 168 22.99 30.27 -7.70
C TYR A 168 21.99 29.72 -6.68
N SER A 169 20.78 30.28 -6.59
CA SER A 169 19.74 29.77 -5.69
C SER A 169 19.20 28.40 -6.11
N PHE A 170 19.16 28.07 -7.40
CA PHE A 170 18.86 26.71 -7.85
C PHE A 170 19.99 25.76 -7.43
N GLN A 171 21.24 26.06 -7.75
CA GLN A 171 22.42 25.26 -7.40
C GLN A 171 22.48 24.98 -5.89
N GLN A 172 22.30 25.98 -5.03
CA GLN A 172 22.33 25.78 -3.57
C GLN A 172 21.14 24.94 -3.06
N ARG A 173 19.94 25.07 -3.65
CA ARG A 173 18.77 24.23 -3.29
C ARG A 173 18.99 22.77 -3.69
N PHE A 174 19.39 22.51 -4.92
CA PHE A 174 19.67 21.14 -5.40
C PHE A 174 20.81 20.48 -4.63
N LEU A 175 21.90 21.21 -4.34
CA LEU A 175 22.98 20.72 -3.46
C LEU A 175 22.47 20.40 -2.05
N GLY A 176 21.52 21.18 -1.52
CA GLY A 176 20.84 20.90 -0.25
C GLY A 176 20.03 19.60 -0.28
N MET A 177 19.36 19.28 -1.39
CA MET A 177 18.64 18.01 -1.58
C MET A 177 19.58 16.81 -1.81
N GLY A 178 20.85 17.06 -2.16
CA GLY A 178 21.89 16.07 -2.44
C GLY A 178 22.18 15.83 -3.93
N PHE A 179 21.88 16.81 -4.79
CA PHE A 179 22.06 16.76 -6.23
C PHE A 179 23.05 17.82 -6.72
N ASP A 180 23.96 17.45 -7.64
CA ASP A 180 24.91 18.40 -8.23
C ASP A 180 24.31 19.22 -9.41
N ASN A 181 25.12 20.07 -10.04
CA ASN A 181 24.65 20.91 -11.15
C ASN A 181 24.26 20.11 -12.41
N THR A 182 24.97 19.01 -12.69
CA THR A 182 24.64 18.06 -13.76
C THR A 182 23.29 17.44 -13.48
N GLU A 183 23.13 16.91 -12.26
CA GLU A 183 21.91 16.25 -11.79
C GLU A 183 20.72 17.19 -11.71
N MET A 184 20.92 18.48 -11.40
CA MET A 184 19.91 19.53 -11.50
C MET A 184 19.40 19.68 -12.94
N VAL A 185 20.28 19.70 -13.94
CA VAL A 185 19.89 19.77 -15.36
C VAL A 185 19.12 18.51 -15.78
N GLN A 186 19.61 17.34 -15.36
CA GLN A 186 18.94 16.06 -15.62
C GLN A 186 17.54 16.02 -14.99
N MET A 187 17.39 16.45 -13.74
CA MET A 187 16.11 16.46 -13.03
C MET A 187 15.07 17.34 -13.73
N VAL A 188 15.47 18.56 -14.13
CA VAL A 188 14.56 19.49 -14.83
C VAL A 188 14.17 18.94 -16.20
N ALA A 189 15.11 18.41 -16.98
CA ALA A 189 14.80 17.80 -18.28
C ALA A 189 13.88 16.56 -18.15
N CYS A 190 14.14 15.68 -17.19
CA CYS A 190 13.34 14.47 -16.96
C CYS A 190 12.00 14.74 -16.27
N GLY A 191 11.84 15.87 -15.58
CA GLY A 191 10.56 16.33 -15.03
C GLY A 191 9.70 17.05 -16.07
N HIS A 192 10.30 17.91 -16.90
CA HIS A 192 9.59 18.83 -17.79
C HIS A 192 9.33 18.28 -19.21
N THR A 193 9.60 17.00 -19.49
CA THR A 193 9.06 16.31 -20.68
C THR A 193 7.55 16.03 -20.58
N LEU A 194 6.96 16.09 -19.38
CA LEU A 194 5.51 15.88 -19.19
C LEU A 194 4.78 17.16 -18.77
N GLY A 195 3.60 17.38 -19.37
CA GLY A 195 2.65 18.41 -19.02
C GLY A 195 3.01 19.84 -19.45
N GLY A 196 2.34 20.81 -18.84
CA GLY A 196 2.54 22.23 -19.09
C GLY A 196 2.40 23.11 -17.86
N VAL A 197 2.51 24.42 -18.08
CA VAL A 197 2.32 25.47 -17.08
C VAL A 197 0.90 26.03 -17.18
N HIS A 198 0.14 26.01 -16.08
CA HIS A 198 -1.23 26.52 -16.04
C HIS A 198 -1.30 28.05 -15.96
N VAL A 199 -2.05 28.65 -16.87
CA VAL A 199 -2.26 30.10 -17.02
C VAL A 199 -2.87 30.72 -15.76
N THR A 200 -3.83 30.05 -15.12
CA THR A 200 -4.54 30.56 -13.94
C THR A 200 -3.62 30.71 -12.73
N GLN A 201 -2.63 29.82 -12.59
CA GLN A 201 -1.67 29.80 -11.48
C GLN A 201 -0.42 30.63 -11.79
N PHE A 202 0.03 30.63 -13.05
CA PHE A 202 1.29 31.25 -13.48
C PHE A 202 1.10 32.20 -14.68
N PRO A 203 0.26 33.25 -14.57
CA PRO A 203 -0.04 34.18 -15.67
C PRO A 203 1.15 35.09 -16.07
N ASN A 204 2.27 35.00 -15.36
CA ASN A 204 3.54 35.65 -15.69
C ASN A 204 4.51 34.74 -16.46
N ILE A 205 4.07 33.52 -16.82
CA ILE A 205 4.86 32.48 -17.49
C ILE A 205 4.09 31.95 -18.70
N ALA A 206 2.90 31.38 -18.48
CA ALA A 206 2.08 30.80 -19.53
C ALA A 206 1.21 31.89 -20.23
N PRO A 207 1.18 31.96 -21.58
CA PRO A 207 0.37 32.94 -22.31
C PRO A 207 -1.13 32.82 -22.03
N ALA A 208 -1.82 33.96 -21.89
CA ALA A 208 -3.24 34.03 -21.52
C ALA A 208 -4.21 33.31 -22.51
N ASN A 209 -3.76 33.00 -23.72
CA ASN A 209 -4.53 32.33 -24.78
C ASN A 209 -4.11 30.88 -25.03
N SER A 210 -3.41 30.24 -24.08
CA SER A 210 -2.93 28.85 -24.22
C SER A 210 -4.10 27.86 -24.25
N PRO A 211 -4.07 26.80 -25.11
CA PRO A 211 -5.12 25.79 -25.18
C PRO A 211 -5.42 25.17 -23.82
N ASN A 212 -6.71 24.95 -23.50
CA ASN A 212 -7.19 24.44 -22.20
C ASN A 212 -6.70 25.22 -20.95
N GLY A 213 -6.02 26.38 -21.10
CA GLY A 213 -5.35 27.07 -20.01
C GLY A 213 -3.99 26.48 -19.62
N GLU A 214 -3.39 25.62 -20.45
CA GLU A 214 -2.08 24.98 -20.25
C GLU A 214 -1.12 25.33 -21.38
N ALA A 215 0.11 25.73 -21.05
CA ALA A 215 1.20 25.91 -22.01
C ALA A 215 2.23 24.78 -21.85
N GLY A 216 2.28 23.86 -22.82
CA GLY A 216 3.16 22.68 -22.80
C GLY A 216 4.65 23.00 -22.66
N LEU A 217 5.37 22.16 -21.92
CA LEU A 217 6.82 22.29 -21.71
C LEU A 217 7.64 21.76 -22.91
N ASP A 218 7.04 20.95 -23.78
CA ASP A 218 7.50 20.66 -25.14
C ASP A 218 6.28 20.37 -26.07
N SER A 219 6.52 19.93 -27.32
CA SER A 219 5.43 19.62 -28.26
C SER A 219 4.64 18.33 -27.98
N THR A 220 4.97 17.61 -26.91
CA THR A 220 4.61 16.19 -26.67
C THR A 220 4.19 15.91 -25.22
N VAL A 221 3.50 16.86 -24.58
CA VAL A 221 3.07 16.92 -23.15
C VAL A 221 2.54 15.64 -22.47
N ALA A 222 2.22 14.58 -23.21
CA ALA A 222 1.78 13.28 -22.71
C ALA A 222 2.63 12.12 -23.28
N THR A 223 3.93 12.31 -23.44
CA THR A 223 4.91 11.32 -23.90
C THR A 223 6.27 11.62 -23.26
N PHE A 224 6.94 10.60 -22.73
CA PHE A 224 8.21 10.76 -22.02
C PHE A 224 9.39 10.54 -22.97
N ASP A 225 9.93 11.61 -23.55
CA ASP A 225 11.01 11.57 -24.53
C ASP A 225 11.95 12.80 -24.46
N SER A 226 12.92 12.89 -25.37
CA SER A 226 13.91 13.97 -25.37
C SER A 226 13.46 15.28 -26.05
N LYS A 227 12.16 15.54 -26.21
CA LYS A 227 11.64 16.75 -26.89
C LYS A 227 11.97 18.05 -26.17
N VAL A 228 11.73 18.15 -24.87
CA VAL A 228 12.14 19.30 -24.03
C VAL A 228 13.64 19.64 -24.14
N VAL A 229 14.48 18.66 -24.48
CA VAL A 229 15.93 18.84 -24.72
C VAL A 229 16.25 19.19 -26.17
N SER A 230 15.75 18.41 -27.13
CA SER A 230 16.07 18.55 -28.55
C SER A 230 15.52 19.86 -29.13
N GLU A 231 14.29 20.24 -28.80
CA GLU A 231 13.69 21.50 -29.24
C GLU A 231 14.41 22.74 -28.65
N TYR A 232 15.00 22.61 -27.46
CA TYR A 232 15.81 23.66 -26.86
C TYR A 232 17.13 23.86 -27.63
N LEU A 233 17.81 22.77 -27.99
CA LEU A 233 19.05 22.80 -28.76
C LEU A 233 18.82 23.28 -30.21
N ASP A 234 17.73 22.84 -30.84
CA ASP A 234 17.34 23.26 -32.20
C ASP A 234 16.78 24.70 -32.25
N ASN A 235 16.59 25.35 -31.10
CA ASN A 235 15.98 26.68 -30.95
C ASN A 235 14.52 26.74 -31.48
N THR A 236 13.80 25.62 -31.44
CA THR A 236 12.39 25.49 -31.88
C THR A 236 11.39 25.41 -30.72
N THR A 237 11.87 25.28 -29.48
CA THR A 237 11.01 25.00 -28.31
C THR A 237 9.96 26.08 -28.04
N THR A 238 8.75 25.62 -27.68
CA THR A 238 7.67 26.46 -27.18
C THR A 238 7.60 26.52 -25.65
N ASN A 239 8.56 25.90 -24.94
CA ASN A 239 8.58 25.82 -23.47
C ASN A 239 8.42 27.22 -22.83
N PRO A 240 7.35 27.49 -22.06
CA PRO A 240 7.10 28.79 -21.47
C PRO A 240 8.09 29.15 -20.35
N LEU A 241 8.92 28.21 -19.87
CA LEU A 241 10.04 28.43 -18.94
C LEU A 241 11.40 28.62 -19.67
N VAL A 242 11.42 28.58 -21.01
CA VAL A 242 12.57 28.98 -21.83
C VAL A 242 12.29 30.31 -22.54
N VAL A 243 11.16 30.41 -23.23
CA VAL A 243 10.84 31.50 -24.18
C VAL A 243 9.61 32.32 -23.76
N GLY A 244 9.40 33.44 -24.44
CA GLY A 244 8.18 34.24 -24.34
C GLY A 244 8.09 35.10 -23.08
N GLN A 245 6.96 35.01 -22.37
CA GLN A 245 6.63 35.93 -21.29
C GLN A 245 7.50 35.72 -20.03
N SER A 246 7.99 34.50 -19.79
CA SER A 246 8.90 34.24 -18.68
C SER A 246 10.26 34.93 -18.86
N THR A 247 10.76 35.04 -20.09
CA THR A 247 12.03 35.70 -20.41
C THR A 247 11.99 37.19 -20.02
N THR A 248 10.87 37.89 -20.27
CA THR A 248 10.71 39.30 -19.90
C THR A 248 10.37 39.52 -18.42
N ASN A 249 9.81 38.51 -17.74
CA ASN A 249 9.44 38.55 -16.32
C ASN A 249 10.46 37.85 -15.39
N GLY A 250 11.69 37.59 -15.86
CA GLY A 250 12.77 36.96 -15.08
C GLY A 250 12.54 35.50 -14.69
N ARG A 251 11.53 34.84 -15.26
CA ARG A 251 11.02 33.52 -14.87
C ARG A 251 11.35 32.38 -15.81
N ALA A 252 12.19 32.61 -16.82
CA ALA A 252 12.71 31.57 -17.69
C ALA A 252 13.71 30.66 -16.93
N SER A 253 13.21 29.75 -16.08
CA SER A 253 14.01 28.87 -15.23
C SER A 253 14.84 27.89 -16.04
N ASP A 254 14.20 27.24 -17.01
CA ASP A 254 14.75 26.10 -17.75
C ASP A 254 15.89 26.59 -18.64
N ALA A 255 15.73 27.75 -19.27
CA ALA A 255 16.81 28.44 -19.98
C ALA A 255 18.05 28.71 -19.10
N ARG A 256 17.88 28.98 -17.79
CA ARG A 256 18.99 29.22 -16.85
C ARG A 256 19.59 27.91 -16.32
N VAL A 257 18.78 26.88 -16.15
CA VAL A 257 19.23 25.55 -15.72
C VAL A 257 19.99 24.87 -16.86
N PHE A 258 19.41 24.75 -18.06
CA PHE A 258 20.04 24.09 -19.21
C PHE A 258 21.35 24.77 -19.65
N ALA A 259 21.47 26.09 -19.49
CA ALA A 259 22.69 26.84 -19.77
C ALA A 259 23.74 26.83 -18.63
N SER A 260 23.44 26.24 -17.47
CA SER A 260 24.28 26.35 -16.26
C SER A 260 25.67 25.71 -16.39
N ASP A 261 25.82 24.72 -17.28
CA ASP A 261 27.06 24.00 -17.56
C ASP A 261 27.61 24.28 -18.98
N GLY A 262 27.07 25.30 -19.68
CA GLY A 262 27.37 25.55 -21.09
C GLY A 262 26.64 24.63 -22.07
N ASN A 263 25.44 24.16 -21.69
CA ASN A 263 24.61 23.19 -22.42
C ASN A 263 25.23 21.78 -22.50
N ALA A 264 26.22 21.43 -21.67
CA ALA A 264 26.93 20.16 -21.78
C ALA A 264 26.01 18.94 -21.52
N THR A 265 25.23 18.99 -20.45
CA THR A 265 24.31 17.91 -20.06
C THR A 265 23.15 17.77 -21.03
N VAL A 266 22.54 18.88 -21.46
CA VAL A 266 21.44 18.83 -22.46
C VAL A 266 21.93 18.32 -23.82
N ASN A 267 23.14 18.67 -24.28
CA ASN A 267 23.71 18.06 -25.49
C ASN A 267 23.90 16.54 -25.35
N ALA A 268 24.30 16.05 -24.17
CA ALA A 268 24.41 14.62 -23.93
C ALA A 268 23.03 13.92 -23.87
N MET A 269 22.00 14.59 -23.35
CA MET A 269 20.63 14.08 -23.23
C MET A 269 19.79 14.22 -24.51
N ALA A 270 20.34 14.72 -25.61
CA ALA A 270 19.61 14.85 -26.87
C ALA A 270 19.25 13.48 -27.50
N ASP A 271 20.11 12.48 -27.31
CA ASP A 271 19.84 11.10 -27.75
C ASP A 271 18.72 10.46 -26.89
N PRO A 272 17.67 9.89 -27.51
CA PRO A 272 16.55 9.31 -26.75
C PRO A 272 16.90 8.14 -25.82
N GLN A 273 17.92 7.32 -26.15
CA GLN A 273 18.33 6.20 -25.30
C GLN A 273 19.16 6.69 -24.10
N VAL A 274 20.01 7.69 -24.32
CA VAL A 274 20.71 8.38 -23.22
C VAL A 274 19.71 9.10 -22.33
N PHE A 275 18.74 9.82 -22.88
CA PHE A 275 17.66 10.47 -22.12
C PHE A 275 16.92 9.47 -21.22
N GLN A 276 16.40 8.37 -21.79
CA GLN A 276 15.71 7.32 -21.04
C GLN A 276 16.60 6.69 -19.94
N THR A 277 17.90 6.49 -20.20
CA THR A 277 18.85 5.94 -19.22
C THR A 277 19.14 6.91 -18.08
N VAL A 278 19.40 8.18 -18.41
CA VAL A 278 19.64 9.26 -17.43
C VAL A 278 18.39 9.49 -16.58
N CYS A 279 17.22 9.56 -17.19
CA CYS A 279 15.95 9.77 -16.50
C CYS A 279 15.61 8.63 -15.54
N LYS A 280 15.92 7.38 -15.88
CA LYS A 280 15.81 6.25 -14.95
C LYS A 280 16.64 6.50 -13.68
N THR A 281 17.89 6.93 -13.84
CA THR A 281 18.83 7.12 -12.73
C THR A 281 18.48 8.33 -11.86
N ILE A 282 18.22 9.50 -12.46
CA ILE A 282 17.95 10.72 -11.71
C ILE A 282 16.59 10.67 -10.99
N LEU A 283 15.56 10.10 -11.62
CA LEU A 283 14.24 9.96 -10.99
C LEU A 283 14.21 8.83 -9.96
N GLN A 284 15.06 7.80 -10.07
CA GLN A 284 15.30 6.88 -8.94
C GLN A 284 15.97 7.63 -7.78
N LYS A 285 17.03 8.41 -8.04
CA LYS A 285 17.71 9.20 -7.01
C LYS A 285 16.75 10.20 -6.34
N MET A 286 15.76 10.73 -7.07
CA MET A 286 14.67 11.54 -6.51
C MET A 286 13.84 10.78 -5.48
N ILE A 287 13.30 9.61 -5.82
CA ILE A 287 12.40 8.88 -4.90
C ILE A 287 13.15 8.19 -3.75
N ASP A 288 14.43 7.82 -3.95
CA ASP A 288 15.28 7.23 -2.91
C ASP A 288 15.93 8.31 -2.00
N ALA A 289 15.66 9.60 -2.24
CA ALA A 289 16.14 10.72 -1.42
C ALA A 289 15.31 10.90 -0.13
N VAL A 290 15.50 9.99 0.82
CA VAL A 290 14.79 9.94 2.13
C VAL A 290 15.61 10.55 3.29
N PRO A 291 15.01 10.80 4.47
CA PRO A 291 15.73 11.14 5.69
C PRO A 291 16.75 10.04 6.12
N PRO A 292 17.89 10.35 6.75
CA PRO A 292 18.98 9.39 7.01
C PRO A 292 18.63 8.18 7.89
N GLN A 293 17.59 8.28 8.71
CA GLN A 293 17.09 7.20 9.57
C GLN A 293 16.19 6.19 8.83
N VAL A 294 15.75 6.49 7.60
CA VAL A 294 14.89 5.61 6.80
C VAL A 294 15.74 4.64 6.00
N THR A 295 15.65 3.35 6.33
CA THR A 295 16.27 2.27 5.55
C THR A 295 15.27 1.72 4.55
N LEU A 296 15.47 2.03 3.27
CA LEU A 296 14.66 1.51 2.17
C LEU A 296 14.99 0.03 1.88
N THR A 297 14.00 -0.74 1.45
CA THR A 297 14.20 -2.13 1.00
C THR A 297 15.04 -2.21 -0.26
N ASP A 298 15.39 -3.42 -0.70
CA ASP A 298 15.80 -3.61 -2.09
C ASP A 298 14.66 -3.36 -3.09
N PRO A 299 14.98 -3.10 -4.38
CA PRO A 299 13.98 -2.75 -5.36
C PRO A 299 12.91 -3.84 -5.50
N ILE A 300 11.65 -3.42 -5.50
CA ILE A 300 10.47 -4.28 -5.46
C ILE A 300 10.36 -5.03 -6.79
N ALA A 301 10.77 -6.30 -6.78
CA ALA A 301 10.59 -7.23 -7.87
C ALA A 301 9.22 -7.92 -7.80
N PRO A 302 8.63 -8.31 -8.94
CA PRO A 302 7.38 -9.05 -8.95
C PRO A 302 7.64 -10.52 -8.62
N TYR A 303 7.05 -11.02 -7.53
CA TYR A 303 7.06 -12.44 -7.19
C TYR A 303 6.66 -13.34 -8.35
N THR A 304 7.41 -14.42 -8.55
CA THR A 304 7.11 -15.46 -9.53
C THR A 304 5.87 -16.25 -9.12
N VAL A 305 5.72 -16.58 -7.83
CA VAL A 305 4.45 -17.07 -7.27
C VAL A 305 4.16 -16.47 -5.90
N LYS A 306 3.04 -15.75 -5.78
CA LYS A 306 2.60 -15.05 -4.56
C LYS A 306 1.22 -15.52 -4.09
N PRO A 307 1.05 -15.93 -2.82
CA PRO A 307 -0.25 -16.06 -2.17
C PRO A 307 -0.88 -14.69 -1.90
N VAL A 308 -2.19 -14.56 -2.12
CA VAL A 308 -2.95 -13.31 -1.98
C VAL A 308 -4.25 -13.59 -1.24
N GLY A 309 -4.49 -12.88 -0.13
CA GLY A 309 -5.72 -12.97 0.65
C GLY A 309 -6.03 -14.38 1.17
N LEU A 310 -5.01 -15.15 1.57
CA LEU A 310 -5.22 -16.46 2.20
C LEU A 310 -6.00 -16.31 3.51
N GLN A 311 -7.07 -17.06 3.67
CA GLN A 311 -7.91 -17.06 4.87
C GLN A 311 -8.25 -18.49 5.28
N LEU A 312 -7.98 -18.85 6.53
CA LEU A 312 -8.56 -20.03 7.15
C LEU A 312 -9.89 -19.67 7.83
N THR A 313 -10.95 -20.41 7.52
CA THR A 313 -12.28 -20.28 8.16
C THR A 313 -12.64 -21.59 8.85
N LEU A 314 -13.17 -21.53 10.08
CA LEU A 314 -13.56 -22.71 10.84
C LEU A 314 -14.98 -23.12 10.42
N GLU A 315 -15.15 -24.36 9.96
CA GLU A 315 -16.45 -24.83 9.49
C GLU A 315 -17.43 -25.07 10.65
N PRO A 316 -18.75 -24.97 10.41
CA PRO A 316 -19.79 -25.41 11.35
C PRO A 316 -19.48 -26.81 11.92
N GLY A 317 -19.59 -26.95 13.25
CA GLY A 317 -19.21 -28.18 13.95
C GLY A 317 -17.71 -28.30 14.32
N ALA A 318 -16.83 -27.40 13.86
CA ALA A 318 -15.43 -27.26 14.27
C ALA A 318 -14.50 -28.50 14.09
N THR A 319 -14.85 -29.41 13.19
CA THR A 319 -14.04 -30.60 12.83
C THR A 319 -13.14 -30.40 11.60
N THR A 320 -13.46 -29.40 10.78
CA THR A 320 -12.69 -28.96 9.62
C THR A 320 -12.55 -27.44 9.57
N MET A 321 -11.54 -26.97 8.84
CA MET A 321 -11.39 -25.58 8.42
C MET A 321 -11.24 -25.56 6.89
N THR A 322 -11.75 -24.53 6.22
CA THR A 322 -11.50 -24.27 4.80
C THR A 322 -10.36 -23.27 4.62
N LEU A 323 -9.49 -23.49 3.64
CA LEU A 323 -8.49 -22.51 3.21
C LEU A 323 -9.00 -21.85 1.92
N GLY A 324 -9.36 -20.56 2.01
CA GLY A 324 -9.68 -19.70 0.88
C GLY A 324 -8.52 -18.78 0.51
N GLY A 325 -8.70 -18.02 -0.57
CA GLY A 325 -7.73 -17.05 -1.10
C GLY A 325 -7.34 -17.33 -2.56
N MET A 326 -6.31 -16.67 -3.05
CA MET A 326 -5.81 -16.79 -4.41
C MET A 326 -4.29 -16.89 -4.46
N PHE A 327 -3.77 -17.29 -5.62
CA PHE A 327 -2.36 -17.28 -5.97
C PHE A 327 -2.18 -16.53 -7.29
N ARG A 328 -1.22 -15.61 -7.30
CA ARG A 328 -0.75 -14.91 -8.49
C ARG A 328 0.54 -15.55 -8.97
N VAL A 329 0.55 -16.04 -10.21
CA VAL A 329 1.72 -16.62 -10.87
C VAL A 329 2.16 -15.67 -11.97
N ARG A 330 3.42 -15.23 -11.95
CA ARG A 330 4.01 -14.45 -13.04
C ARG A 330 4.23 -15.36 -14.25
N THR A 331 3.65 -15.02 -15.40
CA THR A 331 3.81 -15.78 -16.65
C THR A 331 4.88 -15.20 -17.57
N THR A 332 5.32 -13.96 -17.34
CA THR A 332 6.45 -13.36 -18.06
C THR A 332 7.71 -14.22 -17.89
N GLY A 333 8.32 -14.63 -19.01
CA GLY A 333 9.55 -15.43 -19.02
C GLY A 333 9.34 -16.94 -18.83
N LEU A 334 8.11 -17.42 -18.57
CA LEU A 334 7.81 -18.84 -18.66
C LEU A 334 7.78 -19.28 -20.13
N SER A 335 8.22 -20.51 -20.41
CA SER A 335 8.20 -21.11 -21.76
C SER A 335 6.80 -21.51 -22.23
N ALA A 336 5.85 -21.68 -21.30
CA ALA A 336 4.45 -21.99 -21.54
C ALA A 336 3.59 -21.47 -20.37
N ALA A 337 2.27 -21.34 -20.58
CA ALA A 337 1.33 -21.07 -19.50
C ALA A 337 1.04 -22.35 -18.67
N PRO A 338 0.95 -22.28 -17.32
CA PRO A 338 0.60 -23.45 -16.51
C PRO A 338 -0.91 -23.74 -16.59
N SER A 339 -1.28 -24.98 -16.91
CA SER A 339 -2.68 -25.39 -17.02
C SER A 339 -3.41 -25.44 -15.68
N SER A 340 -2.69 -25.76 -14.60
CA SER A 340 -3.21 -25.82 -13.24
C SER A 340 -2.08 -25.72 -12.20
N MET A 341 -2.41 -25.40 -10.96
CA MET A 341 -1.46 -25.35 -9.85
C MET A 341 -1.86 -26.34 -8.76
N THR A 342 -0.93 -27.15 -8.28
CA THR A 342 -1.12 -28.04 -7.12
C THR A 342 -0.45 -27.45 -5.89
N ILE A 343 -1.21 -27.27 -4.82
CA ILE A 343 -0.72 -26.92 -3.49
C ILE A 343 -0.42 -28.22 -2.76
N VAL A 344 0.75 -28.32 -2.12
CA VAL A 344 1.14 -29.45 -1.27
C VAL A 344 1.47 -28.92 0.12
N TYR A 345 0.60 -29.18 1.09
CA TYR A 345 0.69 -28.61 2.44
C TYR A 345 1.28 -29.58 3.47
N LYS A 346 1.70 -29.03 4.61
CA LYS A 346 2.12 -29.79 5.80
C LYS A 346 1.07 -29.69 6.89
N ASP A 347 0.92 -30.75 7.69
CA ASP A 347 0.13 -30.70 8.92
C ASP A 347 0.74 -29.73 9.95
N ARG A 348 0.06 -29.47 11.07
CA ARG A 348 0.53 -28.48 12.07
C ARG A 348 1.89 -28.78 12.70
N SER A 349 2.41 -29.99 12.51
CA SER A 349 3.70 -30.49 13.02
C SER A 349 4.76 -30.62 11.92
N GLY A 350 4.55 -30.00 10.74
CA GLY A 350 5.46 -30.08 9.59
C GLY A 350 5.40 -31.41 8.83
N GLY A 351 4.56 -32.34 9.28
CA GLY A 351 4.40 -33.68 8.73
C GLY A 351 3.46 -33.73 7.53
N SER A 352 3.22 -34.96 7.04
CA SER A 352 2.31 -35.24 5.92
C SER A 352 1.05 -36.02 6.35
N ASN A 353 0.60 -35.86 7.60
CA ASN A 353 -0.54 -36.57 8.17
C ASN A 353 -1.82 -35.71 8.17
N CYS A 354 -2.28 -35.32 6.97
CA CYS A 354 -3.39 -34.37 6.81
C CYS A 354 -4.79 -34.96 7.07
N ARG A 355 -4.89 -36.28 7.35
CA ARG A 355 -6.10 -37.05 7.76
C ARG A 355 -7.30 -37.07 6.81
N LEU A 356 -7.36 -36.19 5.82
CA LEU A 356 -8.36 -36.13 4.75
C LEU A 356 -7.63 -36.12 3.40
N ALA A 357 -8.12 -36.91 2.43
CA ALA A 357 -7.80 -36.93 0.98
C ALA A 357 -6.31 -36.96 0.51
N GLY A 358 -5.33 -36.79 1.39
CA GLY A 358 -3.93 -36.49 1.05
C GLY A 358 -3.64 -34.98 1.20
N CYS A 359 -2.37 -34.65 1.46
CA CYS A 359 -1.93 -33.27 1.70
C CYS A 359 -1.80 -32.40 0.43
N SER A 360 -2.60 -32.66 -0.61
CA SER A 360 -2.43 -32.06 -1.93
C SER A 360 -3.76 -31.70 -2.58
N TYR A 361 -3.86 -30.48 -3.11
CA TYR A 361 -5.07 -29.96 -3.75
C TYR A 361 -4.71 -29.20 -5.03
N THR A 362 -5.50 -29.34 -6.09
CA THR A 362 -5.19 -28.74 -7.41
C THR A 362 -6.28 -27.76 -7.84
N VAL A 363 -5.86 -26.58 -8.31
CA VAL A 363 -6.72 -25.48 -8.74
C VAL A 363 -6.45 -25.10 -10.19
N ASN A 364 -7.51 -24.72 -10.90
CA ASN A 364 -7.47 -24.26 -12.28
C ASN A 364 -7.39 -22.73 -12.34
N GLN A 365 -6.83 -22.21 -13.42
CA GLN A 365 -6.72 -20.76 -13.65
C GLN A 365 -8.13 -20.12 -13.70
N GLN A 366 -8.27 -18.93 -13.10
CA GLN A 366 -9.51 -18.14 -13.05
C GLN A 366 -9.44 -16.83 -13.85
N GLY A 367 -8.24 -16.41 -14.27
CA GLY A 367 -8.08 -15.21 -15.09
C GLY A 367 -6.63 -14.80 -15.33
N ILE A 368 -6.46 -13.66 -15.98
CA ILE A 368 -5.17 -13.05 -16.32
C ILE A 368 -5.17 -11.58 -15.85
N GLY A 369 -4.10 -11.15 -15.19
CA GLY A 369 -3.79 -9.75 -14.88
C GLY A 369 -2.49 -9.31 -15.57
N SER A 370 -2.20 -8.02 -15.58
CA SER A 370 -0.94 -7.48 -16.13
C SER A 370 -0.50 -6.18 -15.47
N GLY A 371 0.83 -5.99 -15.43
CA GLY A 371 1.49 -4.74 -15.11
C GLY A 371 1.74 -3.86 -16.33
N PHE A 372 2.78 -3.03 -16.28
CA PHE A 372 3.30 -2.35 -17.47
C PHE A 372 4.19 -3.26 -18.32
N ASP A 373 4.96 -4.14 -17.67
CA ASP A 373 6.02 -4.96 -18.27
C ASP A 373 5.81 -6.47 -18.02
N ASP A 374 4.74 -6.84 -17.30
CA ASP A 374 4.52 -8.20 -16.81
C ASP A 374 3.08 -8.72 -16.99
N THR A 375 2.95 -10.03 -17.13
CA THR A 375 1.67 -10.76 -17.19
C THR A 375 1.57 -11.77 -16.04
N PHE A 376 0.36 -11.96 -15.53
CA PHE A 376 0.07 -12.81 -14.38
C PHE A 376 -1.12 -13.73 -14.62
N ALA A 377 -0.98 -15.03 -14.34
CA ALA A 377 -2.09 -15.96 -14.22
C ALA A 377 -2.58 -16.03 -12.77
N TRP A 378 -3.89 -16.13 -12.57
CA TRP A 378 -4.52 -16.20 -11.25
C TRP A 378 -5.19 -17.56 -11.01
N TYR A 379 -4.97 -18.15 -9.85
CA TYR A 379 -5.57 -19.42 -9.42
C TYR A 379 -6.27 -19.22 -8.07
N GLN A 380 -7.54 -19.62 -7.94
CA GLN A 380 -8.34 -19.40 -6.73
C GLN A 380 -8.57 -20.69 -5.96
N LEU A 381 -8.52 -20.62 -4.63
CA LEU A 381 -8.96 -21.70 -3.76
C LEU A 381 -10.50 -21.74 -3.68
N GLY A 382 -11.07 -22.86 -4.08
CA GLY A 382 -12.47 -23.20 -3.84
C GLY A 382 -12.70 -23.78 -2.43
N SER A 383 -13.97 -23.79 -2.00
CA SER A 383 -14.41 -24.28 -0.67
C SER A 383 -14.31 -25.80 -0.44
N ASP A 384 -13.72 -26.52 -1.40
CA ASP A 384 -13.43 -27.96 -1.32
C ASP A 384 -12.10 -28.26 -0.62
N LEU A 385 -11.18 -27.29 -0.49
CA LEU A 385 -9.94 -27.47 0.28
C LEU A 385 -10.23 -27.43 1.79
N ARG A 386 -10.54 -28.61 2.35
CA ARG A 386 -10.87 -28.81 3.76
C ARG A 386 -9.75 -29.51 4.52
N ILE A 387 -9.23 -28.84 5.54
CA ILE A 387 -8.19 -29.31 6.45
C ILE A 387 -8.88 -29.79 7.73
N SER A 388 -8.52 -30.95 8.29
CA SER A 388 -9.07 -31.38 9.59
C SER A 388 -8.48 -30.53 10.72
N THR A 389 -9.31 -30.05 11.65
CA THR A 389 -8.83 -29.31 12.85
C THR A 389 -7.91 -30.15 13.73
N SER A 390 -7.98 -31.48 13.61
CA SER A 390 -7.12 -32.43 14.33
C SER A 390 -5.75 -32.72 13.65
N ALA A 391 -5.58 -32.32 12.39
CA ALA A 391 -4.32 -32.37 11.65
C ALA A 391 -3.68 -30.98 11.55
N GLY A 392 -4.51 -29.99 11.19
CA GLY A 392 -4.08 -28.61 11.03
C GLY A 392 -3.23 -28.35 9.79
N ILE A 393 -2.64 -27.16 9.75
CA ILE A 393 -1.68 -26.73 8.73
C ILE A 393 -0.57 -25.89 9.38
N SER A 394 0.64 -25.96 8.82
CA SER A 394 1.80 -25.13 9.21
C SER A 394 2.45 -24.38 8.03
N SER A 395 2.43 -24.99 6.85
CA SER A 395 3.09 -24.47 5.65
C SER A 395 2.60 -25.19 4.39
N PHE A 396 2.95 -24.68 3.21
CA PHE A 396 2.83 -25.39 1.95
C PHE A 396 3.94 -25.06 0.94
N ILE A 397 4.05 -25.89 -0.08
CA ILE A 397 4.80 -25.63 -1.32
C ILE A 397 3.84 -25.72 -2.52
N LEU A 398 4.23 -25.17 -3.65
CA LEU A 398 3.42 -25.10 -4.86
C LEU A 398 4.07 -25.85 -6.02
N ALA A 399 3.25 -26.41 -6.90
CA ALA A 399 3.67 -27.03 -8.15
C ALA A 399 2.84 -26.45 -9.30
N LEU A 400 3.47 -25.73 -10.22
CA LEU A 400 2.87 -25.38 -11.50
C LEU A 400 2.88 -26.62 -12.39
N ASN A 401 1.72 -27.00 -12.93
CA ASN A 401 1.57 -28.12 -13.87
C ASN A 401 1.41 -27.56 -15.29
N PHE A 402 2.13 -28.11 -16.26
CA PHE A 402 2.07 -27.69 -17.66
C PHE A 402 1.37 -28.75 -18.52
N ALA A 403 0.88 -28.33 -19.69
CA ALA A 403 0.08 -29.17 -20.60
C ALA A 403 0.86 -30.34 -21.23
N ASP A 404 2.19 -30.30 -21.20
CA ASP A 404 3.08 -31.40 -21.61
C ASP A 404 3.30 -32.47 -20.51
N GLY A 405 2.73 -32.25 -19.32
CA GLY A 405 2.88 -33.11 -18.14
C GLY A 405 4.09 -32.78 -17.26
N THR A 406 4.89 -31.77 -17.61
CA THR A 406 5.97 -31.29 -16.74
C THR A 406 5.43 -30.51 -15.53
N LYS A 407 6.27 -30.38 -14.50
CA LYS A 407 5.96 -29.63 -13.28
C LYS A 407 7.14 -28.77 -12.85
N GLN A 408 6.85 -27.57 -12.37
CA GLN A 408 7.84 -26.69 -11.73
C GLN A 408 7.42 -26.44 -10.28
N MET A 409 8.34 -26.74 -9.35
CA MET A 409 8.12 -26.56 -7.91
C MET A 409 8.51 -25.15 -7.46
N PHE A 410 7.77 -24.62 -6.48
CA PHE A 410 8.05 -23.37 -5.80
C PHE A 410 7.90 -23.59 -4.29
N ASP A 411 8.99 -23.38 -3.56
CA ASP A 411 9.13 -23.66 -2.13
C ASP A 411 9.43 -22.39 -1.32
N ASN A 412 9.12 -21.21 -1.87
CA ASN A 412 9.34 -19.91 -1.22
C ASN A 412 10.81 -19.70 -0.82
N ASN A 413 11.73 -19.92 -1.77
CA ASN A 413 13.19 -19.88 -1.56
C ASN A 413 13.68 -20.84 -0.46
N GLY A 414 13.14 -22.07 -0.46
CA GLY A 414 13.42 -23.10 0.54
C GLY A 414 12.73 -22.92 1.90
N ALA A 415 12.10 -21.78 2.19
CA ALA A 415 11.44 -21.52 3.48
C ALA A 415 10.07 -22.21 3.63
N SER A 416 9.48 -22.68 2.53
CA SER A 416 8.04 -22.95 2.37
C SER A 416 7.16 -21.71 2.59
N TYR A 417 5.93 -21.71 2.09
CA TYR A 417 4.97 -20.64 2.36
C TYR A 417 4.30 -20.90 3.72
N PRO A 418 4.46 -20.02 4.74
CA PRO A 418 3.95 -20.27 6.09
C PRO A 418 2.44 -20.04 6.20
N VAL A 419 1.73 -20.89 6.95
CA VAL A 419 0.31 -20.71 7.31
C VAL A 419 0.07 -21.22 8.73
N GLN A 420 -0.40 -20.34 9.62
CA GLN A 420 -0.73 -20.71 11.00
C GLN A 420 -2.21 -21.05 11.17
N ASP A 421 -2.53 -22.05 12.00
CA ASP A 421 -3.90 -22.47 12.32
C ASP A 421 -4.32 -22.19 13.78
N GLY A 422 -3.56 -21.35 14.47
CA GLY A 422 -3.70 -21.05 15.90
C GLY A 422 -4.67 -19.91 16.22
N ILE A 423 -4.88 -18.98 15.29
CA ILE A 423 -5.88 -17.91 15.36
C ILE A 423 -6.45 -17.62 13.98
N LEU A 424 -7.78 -17.62 13.86
CA LEU A 424 -8.49 -17.54 12.58
C LEU A 424 -9.61 -16.49 12.64
N LEU A 425 -9.56 -15.45 11.82
CA LEU A 425 -10.65 -14.49 11.66
C LEU A 425 -11.87 -15.19 11.03
N GLN A 426 -13.00 -15.21 11.75
CA GLN A 426 -14.22 -15.80 11.23
C GLN A 426 -15.00 -14.73 10.47
N LYS A 427 -14.64 -14.51 9.20
CA LYS A 427 -15.28 -13.51 8.33
C LYS A 427 -16.81 -13.65 8.27
N PRO A 428 -17.43 -14.85 8.20
CA PRO A 428 -18.91 -14.97 8.23
C PRO A 428 -19.53 -14.55 9.59
N GLN A 429 -18.83 -14.81 10.70
CA GLN A 429 -19.25 -14.41 12.05
C GLN A 429 -18.83 -12.97 12.42
N SER A 430 -18.25 -12.23 11.47
CA SER A 430 -17.74 -10.87 11.66
C SER A 430 -18.46 -9.93 10.69
N CYS A 431 -18.79 -8.72 11.14
CA CYS A 431 -19.66 -7.83 10.38
C CYS A 431 -19.34 -6.36 10.61
N LEU A 432 -19.50 -5.57 9.55
CA LEU A 432 -19.32 -4.13 9.54
C LEU A 432 -20.58 -3.46 8.97
N LEU A 433 -21.35 -2.81 9.83
CA LEU A 433 -22.45 -1.94 9.39
C LEU A 433 -21.87 -0.58 9.00
N GLN A 434 -21.44 -0.46 7.74
CA GLN A 434 -20.71 0.70 7.22
C GLN A 434 -21.41 2.05 7.50
N THR A 435 -22.75 2.08 7.42
CA THR A 435 -23.55 3.30 7.67
C THR A 435 -23.44 3.84 9.10
N THR A 436 -23.09 3.01 10.09
CA THR A 436 -22.91 3.41 11.49
C THR A 436 -21.49 3.21 12.00
N GLY A 437 -20.57 2.69 11.17
CA GLY A 437 -19.23 2.29 11.59
C GLY A 437 -19.22 1.14 12.61
N ALA A 438 -20.35 0.47 12.84
CA ALA A 438 -20.44 -0.55 13.88
C ALA A 438 -19.81 -1.87 13.42
N LEU A 439 -18.67 -2.19 14.03
CA LEU A 439 -17.85 -3.36 13.73
C LEU A 439 -17.99 -4.40 14.84
N THR A 440 -18.26 -5.65 14.47
CA THR A 440 -18.17 -6.82 15.36
C THR A 440 -17.22 -7.83 14.73
N VAL A 441 -16.20 -8.25 15.49
CA VAL A 441 -15.19 -9.20 15.03
C VAL A 441 -15.25 -10.47 15.87
N THR A 442 -15.30 -11.60 15.20
CA THR A 442 -15.26 -12.94 15.78
C THR A 442 -14.02 -13.68 15.30
N ALA A 443 -13.25 -14.24 16.22
CA ALA A 443 -12.07 -15.05 15.93
C ALA A 443 -12.18 -16.44 16.58
N ALA A 444 -11.68 -17.47 15.91
CA ALA A 444 -11.49 -18.79 16.49
C ALA A 444 -10.01 -18.94 16.90
N VAL A 445 -9.76 -19.08 18.19
CA VAL A 445 -8.40 -19.23 18.76
C VAL A 445 -8.22 -20.65 19.28
N ARG A 446 -7.10 -21.28 18.96
CA ARG A 446 -6.86 -22.69 19.26
C ARG A 446 -6.70 -22.93 20.77
N ASN A 447 -7.22 -24.07 21.26
CA ASN A 447 -7.33 -24.37 22.69
C ASN A 447 -5.99 -24.58 23.43
N ASP A 448 -4.88 -24.73 22.71
CA ASP A 448 -3.52 -24.73 23.26
C ASP A 448 -2.95 -23.32 23.46
N ARG A 449 -3.56 -22.29 22.85
CA ARG A 449 -3.26 -20.86 23.06
C ARG A 449 -4.21 -20.15 24.02
N ASN A 450 -5.16 -20.87 24.61
CA ASN A 450 -6.27 -20.34 25.41
C ASN A 450 -5.87 -19.61 26.71
N SER A 451 -4.59 -19.66 27.10
CA SER A 451 -3.98 -18.94 28.22
C SER A 451 -3.45 -17.56 27.86
N LEU A 452 -3.24 -17.29 26.56
CA LEU A 452 -2.69 -16.03 26.05
C LEU A 452 -3.78 -14.96 25.90
N PRO A 453 -3.45 -13.67 26.02
CA PRO A 453 -4.36 -12.59 25.66
C PRO A 453 -4.70 -12.67 24.17
N VAL A 454 -5.94 -12.29 23.84
CA VAL A 454 -6.43 -12.18 22.46
C VAL A 454 -6.93 -10.77 22.25
N ASN A 455 -6.42 -10.07 21.24
CA ASN A 455 -6.72 -8.67 20.96
C ASN A 455 -7.14 -8.48 19.51
N LEU A 456 -8.19 -7.69 19.32
CA LEU A 456 -8.55 -7.06 18.06
C LEU A 456 -7.71 -5.79 17.90
N ILE A 457 -7.09 -5.59 16.74
CA ILE A 457 -6.49 -4.32 16.33
C ILE A 457 -7.32 -3.80 15.16
N VAL A 458 -7.78 -2.55 15.24
CA VAL A 458 -8.49 -1.87 14.15
C VAL A 458 -7.65 -0.68 13.74
N SER A 459 -7.28 -0.61 12.47
CA SER A 459 -6.70 0.59 11.86
C SER A 459 -7.77 1.28 11.00
N GLU A 460 -8.16 2.49 11.37
CA GLU A 460 -9.24 3.25 10.74
C GLU A 460 -8.74 4.58 10.15
N LYS A 461 -9.35 5.03 9.05
CA LYS A 461 -9.10 6.35 8.48
C LYS A 461 -10.15 7.34 8.98
N ALA A 462 -9.72 8.56 9.33
CA ALA A 462 -10.59 9.69 9.59
C ALA A 462 -10.31 10.82 8.59
N GLY A 463 -11.36 11.34 7.96
CA GLY A 463 -11.26 12.44 7.00
C GLY A 463 -10.73 13.73 7.65
N SER A 464 -9.89 14.46 6.92
CA SER A 464 -9.36 15.75 7.36
C SER A 464 -9.96 16.90 6.55
N SER A 465 -10.28 18.00 7.24
CA SER A 465 -10.66 19.28 6.62
C SER A 465 -9.45 20.18 6.33
N SER A 466 -8.28 19.89 6.90
CA SER A 466 -7.04 20.65 6.69
C SER A 466 -6.07 19.99 5.71
N ASN A 467 -6.07 18.66 5.61
CA ASN A 467 -5.10 17.88 4.85
C ASN A 467 -5.81 17.12 3.70
N PRO A 468 -5.14 16.87 2.56
CA PRO A 468 -5.70 16.10 1.45
C PRO A 468 -5.72 14.59 1.71
N VAL A 469 -4.95 14.10 2.68
CA VAL A 469 -4.89 12.69 3.10
C VAL A 469 -5.68 12.51 4.40
N ALA A 470 -6.39 11.39 4.51
CA ALA A 470 -7.09 10.98 5.73
C ALA A 470 -6.10 10.48 6.80
N THR A 471 -6.29 10.89 8.05
CA THR A 471 -5.46 10.46 9.18
C THR A 471 -5.72 8.99 9.48
N LEU A 472 -4.67 8.18 9.59
CA LEU A 472 -4.76 6.77 9.99
C LEU A 472 -4.58 6.66 11.51
N SER A 473 -5.55 6.09 12.21
CA SER A 473 -5.48 5.74 13.63
C SER A 473 -5.41 4.22 13.78
N THR A 474 -4.84 3.71 14.88
CA THR A 474 -4.83 2.27 15.19
C THR A 474 -5.13 2.03 16.66
N THR A 475 -6.23 1.32 16.93
CA THR A 475 -6.73 1.05 18.29
C THR A 475 -6.68 -0.45 18.59
N THR A 476 -6.17 -0.81 19.77
CA THR A 476 -6.16 -2.20 20.25
C THR A 476 -7.27 -2.40 21.30
N THR A 477 -8.08 -3.46 21.13
CA THR A 477 -9.20 -3.84 22.01
C THR A 477 -9.08 -5.31 22.39
N THR A 478 -9.06 -5.64 23.68
CA THR A 478 -9.03 -7.05 24.11
C THR A 478 -10.35 -7.76 23.81
N MET A 479 -10.27 -8.95 23.22
CA MET A 479 -11.44 -9.75 22.84
C MET A 479 -12.01 -10.53 24.03
N THR A 480 -13.33 -10.57 24.13
CA THR A 480 -14.05 -11.36 25.12
C THR A 480 -14.01 -12.84 24.76
N LYS A 481 -13.63 -13.68 25.72
CA LYS A 481 -13.59 -15.14 25.56
C LYS A 481 -15.00 -15.73 25.61
N GLY A 482 -15.39 -16.44 24.55
CA GLY A 482 -16.68 -17.10 24.39
C GLY A 482 -16.62 -18.62 24.56
N THR A 483 -17.37 -19.34 23.72
CA THR A 483 -17.56 -20.79 23.81
C THR A 483 -16.40 -21.59 23.22
N CYS A 484 -16.07 -22.71 23.86
CA CYS A 484 -15.18 -23.73 23.30
C CYS A 484 -15.95 -24.60 22.28
N VAL A 485 -15.34 -24.82 21.11
CA VAL A 485 -15.88 -25.57 19.97
C VAL A 485 -14.79 -26.48 19.37
N GLY A 486 -14.87 -27.79 19.62
CA GLY A 486 -13.83 -28.72 19.18
C GLY A 486 -12.46 -28.36 19.76
N SER A 487 -11.48 -28.13 18.89
CA SER A 487 -10.11 -27.70 19.27
C SER A 487 -9.89 -26.19 19.31
N TYR A 488 -10.96 -25.39 19.18
CA TYR A 488 -10.93 -23.93 19.21
C TYR A 488 -11.83 -23.37 20.31
N THR A 489 -11.63 -22.10 20.64
CA THR A 489 -12.53 -21.28 21.45
C THR A 489 -12.82 -20.00 20.67
N ILE A 490 -14.10 -19.63 20.61
CA ILE A 490 -14.53 -18.41 19.94
C ILE A 490 -14.27 -17.21 20.85
N TYR A 491 -13.70 -16.14 20.28
CA TYR A 491 -13.49 -14.85 20.92
C TYR A 491 -14.21 -13.77 20.12
N THR A 492 -14.82 -12.79 20.79
CA THR A 492 -15.57 -11.69 20.15
C THR A 492 -15.17 -10.32 20.69
N ALA A 493 -15.17 -9.32 19.82
CA ALA A 493 -15.02 -7.92 20.18
C ALA A 493 -15.97 -7.04 19.36
N THR A 494 -16.37 -5.91 19.91
CA THR A 494 -17.08 -4.86 19.20
C THR A 494 -16.23 -3.58 19.19
N TYR A 495 -16.32 -2.84 18.10
CA TYR A 495 -15.65 -1.56 17.89
C TYR A 495 -16.62 -0.59 17.20
N GLN A 496 -16.40 0.71 17.34
CA GLN A 496 -17.15 1.73 16.60
C GLN A 496 -16.14 2.57 15.84
N ILE A 497 -16.17 2.49 14.52
CA ILE A 497 -15.37 3.33 13.64
C ILE A 497 -15.87 4.77 13.75
N THR A 498 -14.95 5.70 13.97
CA THR A 498 -15.21 7.11 14.29
C THR A 498 -15.70 7.88 13.07
N ASP A 499 -15.09 7.65 11.91
CA ASP A 499 -15.54 8.20 10.62
C ASP A 499 -16.28 7.10 9.83
N THR A 500 -17.60 7.07 9.97
CA THR A 500 -18.43 6.07 9.32
C THR A 500 -18.35 6.15 7.79
N SER A 501 -18.03 7.33 7.22
CA SER A 501 -17.90 7.53 5.77
C SER A 501 -16.68 6.83 5.18
N LEU A 502 -15.64 6.58 5.98
CA LEU A 502 -14.43 5.85 5.59
C LEU A 502 -14.37 4.43 6.16
N SER A 503 -15.44 3.95 6.81
CA SER A 503 -15.47 2.66 7.52
C SER A 503 -15.10 1.45 6.65
N TYR A 504 -15.47 1.47 5.37
CA TYR A 504 -15.08 0.45 4.39
C TYR A 504 -13.55 0.26 4.28
N SER A 505 -12.78 1.32 4.51
CA SER A 505 -11.31 1.34 4.36
C SER A 505 -10.55 0.81 5.59
N ALA A 506 -11.26 0.44 6.66
CA ALA A 506 -10.63 -0.06 7.88
C ALA A 506 -9.90 -1.39 7.65
N LYS A 507 -8.76 -1.55 8.35
CA LYS A 507 -8.01 -2.80 8.44
C LYS A 507 -8.18 -3.44 9.82
N ILE A 508 -8.23 -4.76 9.82
CA ILE A 508 -8.59 -5.59 10.97
C ILE A 508 -7.53 -6.68 11.16
N ASP A 509 -6.91 -6.70 12.34
CA ASP A 509 -6.03 -7.78 12.76
C ASP A 509 -6.60 -8.43 14.03
N VAL A 510 -6.46 -9.75 14.15
CA VAL A 510 -6.70 -10.46 15.41
C VAL A 510 -5.41 -11.18 15.84
N VAL A 511 -4.99 -10.91 17.07
CA VAL A 511 -3.67 -11.30 17.61
C VAL A 511 -3.87 -12.11 18.88
N SER A 512 -3.17 -13.24 18.98
CA SER A 512 -3.07 -14.06 20.20
C SER A 512 -1.62 -14.09 20.67
N GLY A 513 -1.34 -13.70 21.91
CA GLY A 513 0.02 -13.62 22.46
C GLY A 513 0.71 -12.26 22.28
N SER A 514 2.03 -12.21 22.49
CA SER A 514 2.85 -10.99 22.39
C SER A 514 4.34 -11.30 22.17
N GLY A 515 5.05 -10.44 21.45
CA GLY A 515 6.45 -10.69 21.10
C GLY A 515 6.59 -11.85 20.11
N SER A 516 7.55 -12.75 20.34
CA SER A 516 7.85 -13.89 19.47
C SER A 516 6.85 -15.06 19.56
N ASP A 517 6.00 -15.12 20.59
CA ASP A 517 4.96 -16.15 20.68
C ASP A 517 3.68 -15.80 19.89
N ALA A 518 3.59 -14.56 19.40
CA ALA A 518 2.37 -13.96 18.89
C ALA A 518 1.99 -14.53 17.51
N LEU A 519 0.79 -15.11 17.42
CA LEU A 519 0.17 -15.44 16.14
C LEU A 519 -0.84 -14.37 15.76
N LYS A 520 -0.96 -14.12 14.46
CA LYS A 520 -1.86 -13.12 13.88
C LYS A 520 -2.62 -13.68 12.69
N ASP A 521 -3.84 -13.18 12.52
CA ASP A 521 -4.58 -13.16 11.26
C ASP A 521 -4.86 -11.67 10.98
N ASP A 522 -4.12 -11.09 10.02
CA ASP A 522 -3.92 -9.64 9.93
C ASP A 522 -4.09 -9.03 8.52
N PHE A 523 -4.23 -7.71 8.49
CA PHE A 523 -4.45 -6.88 7.29
C PHE A 523 -5.76 -7.18 6.52
N ASN A 524 -6.72 -7.83 7.16
CA ASN A 524 -8.06 -8.07 6.62
C ASN A 524 -8.80 -6.73 6.41
N THR A 525 -9.59 -6.63 5.34
CA THR A 525 -10.28 -5.37 4.98
C THR A 525 -11.72 -5.39 5.48
N GLY A 526 -12.22 -4.24 5.98
CA GLY A 526 -13.60 -4.10 6.44
C GLY A 526 -14.66 -4.41 5.36
N THR A 527 -14.33 -4.23 4.08
CA THR A 527 -15.16 -4.65 2.93
C THR A 527 -15.36 -6.15 2.78
N ASP A 528 -14.48 -6.98 3.37
CA ASP A 528 -14.57 -8.44 3.30
C ASP A 528 -15.64 -9.00 4.27
N LEU A 529 -16.19 -8.14 5.13
CA LEU A 529 -17.16 -8.50 6.16
C LEU A 529 -18.59 -8.18 5.71
N GLY A 530 -19.54 -9.02 6.11
CA GLY A 530 -20.96 -8.80 5.84
C GLY A 530 -21.52 -7.61 6.62
N GLY A 531 -22.68 -7.09 6.19
CA GLY A 531 -23.45 -6.11 6.97
C GLY A 531 -24.14 -6.70 8.22
N SER A 532 -24.09 -8.03 8.38
CA SER A 532 -24.68 -8.81 9.48
C SER A 532 -23.77 -9.99 9.83
N CYS A 533 -23.64 -10.31 11.11
CA CYS A 533 -22.81 -11.42 11.59
C CYS A 533 -23.62 -12.73 11.62
N ASP A 534 -23.15 -13.78 10.98
CA ASP A 534 -23.78 -15.10 11.03
C ASP A 534 -23.55 -15.80 12.39
N SER A 535 -24.53 -16.57 12.86
CA SER A 535 -24.37 -17.38 14.07
C SER A 535 -23.44 -18.57 13.84
N PHE A 536 -22.37 -18.71 14.63
CA PHE A 536 -21.55 -19.92 14.60
C PHE A 536 -22.33 -21.14 15.11
N SER A 537 -22.50 -22.16 14.28
CA SER A 537 -23.15 -23.42 14.67
C SER A 537 -22.16 -24.30 15.45
N ALA A 538 -22.15 -24.12 16.77
CA ALA A 538 -21.27 -24.82 17.69
C ALA A 538 -21.68 -26.30 17.89
N PRO A 539 -20.72 -27.24 17.90
CA PRO A 539 -20.96 -28.57 18.46
C PRO A 539 -21.21 -28.47 19.98
N PRO A 540 -21.83 -29.48 20.62
CA PRO A 540 -22.02 -29.49 22.08
C PRO A 540 -20.70 -29.28 22.83
N ALA A 541 -20.73 -28.50 23.92
CA ALA A 541 -19.54 -28.16 24.70
C ALA A 541 -18.79 -29.38 25.29
N SER A 542 -19.43 -30.54 25.36
CA SER A 542 -18.81 -31.84 25.68
C SER A 542 -17.78 -32.32 24.64
N MET A 543 -17.72 -31.70 23.47
CA MET A 543 -16.70 -31.93 22.43
C MET A 543 -15.52 -30.94 22.51
N CYS A 544 -15.46 -30.10 23.55
CA CYS A 544 -14.31 -29.22 23.79
C CYS A 544 -13.06 -30.04 24.10
N THR A 545 -12.03 -29.95 23.26
CA THR A 545 -10.72 -30.54 23.52
C THR A 545 -9.79 -29.50 24.14
N THR A 546 -9.80 -29.40 25.47
CA THR A 546 -8.75 -28.72 26.22
C THR A 546 -7.47 -29.55 26.19
N GLY A 547 -6.33 -28.92 25.89
CA GLY A 547 -5.06 -29.64 25.75
C GLY A 547 -4.60 -30.26 27.06
N SER A 548 -4.55 -31.60 27.13
CA SER A 548 -3.77 -32.30 28.15
C SER A 548 -2.30 -32.29 27.76
N THR A 549 -1.43 -32.08 28.74
CA THR A 549 0.01 -32.34 28.60
C THR A 549 0.30 -33.83 28.41
N GLY A 550 1.53 -34.14 28.00
CA GLY A 550 1.94 -35.46 27.47
C GLY A 550 1.82 -36.65 28.44
N PRO A 551 1.96 -37.88 27.91
CA PRO A 551 1.62 -39.10 28.63
C PRO A 551 2.58 -39.40 29.79
N THR A 552 2.05 -39.42 31.01
CA THR A 552 2.72 -40.06 32.15
C THR A 552 2.83 -41.56 31.89
N SER A 553 4.04 -42.11 32.00
CA SER A 553 4.29 -43.54 31.82
C SER A 553 3.80 -44.33 33.02
N ASP A 554 2.74 -45.11 32.85
CA ASP A 554 2.31 -46.12 33.84
C ASP A 554 2.12 -47.48 33.17
N VAL A 555 2.76 -48.51 33.76
CA VAL A 555 2.82 -49.87 33.21
C VAL A 555 1.97 -50.80 34.07
N SER A 556 0.88 -51.34 33.53
CA SER A 556 0.20 -52.51 34.11
C SER A 556 -0.65 -53.32 33.12
N SER A 557 -0.04 -54.43 32.67
CA SER A 557 -0.60 -55.76 32.41
C SER A 557 -2.14 -55.99 32.38
N SER A 558 -2.58 -56.71 31.33
CA SER A 558 -3.70 -57.69 31.31
C SER A 558 -5.14 -57.17 31.49
N THR A 559 -6.20 -57.76 30.92
CA THR A 559 -6.39 -59.15 30.40
C THR A 559 -7.37 -59.19 29.21
N ILE A 560 -7.24 -60.19 28.33
CA ILE A 560 -8.19 -60.47 27.22
C ILE A 560 -9.30 -61.45 27.68
N PRO A 561 -10.53 -61.29 27.18
CA PRO A 561 -11.35 -62.46 26.85
C PRO A 561 -11.93 -62.44 25.42
N SER A 562 -11.68 -63.52 24.68
CA SER A 562 -12.56 -64.00 23.59
C SER A 562 -13.79 -64.72 24.20
N VAL A 563 -14.86 -65.13 23.51
CA VAL A 563 -15.25 -65.15 22.08
C VAL A 563 -16.71 -64.58 21.97
N THR A 564 -17.63 -64.77 21.01
CA THR A 564 -17.85 -65.73 19.90
C THR A 564 -18.74 -65.11 18.81
N LEU A 565 -18.82 -65.74 17.63
CA LEU A 565 -19.87 -65.52 16.62
C LEU A 565 -20.83 -66.72 16.56
N THR A 566 -22.11 -66.50 16.20
CA THR A 566 -23.18 -67.40 15.64
C THR A 566 -24.57 -67.00 16.19
N SER A 567 -25.70 -67.17 15.48
CA SER A 567 -25.94 -67.52 14.07
C SER A 567 -27.35 -67.13 13.60
N SER A 568 -27.47 -66.92 12.28
CA SER A 568 -28.69 -66.78 11.44
C SER A 568 -29.94 -67.62 11.77
N THR A 569 -31.13 -67.12 11.37
CA THR A 569 -32.05 -67.72 10.35
C THR A 569 -33.28 -66.81 10.11
N SER A 570 -33.61 -66.46 8.85
CA SER A 570 -34.74 -66.98 8.01
C SER A 570 -36.14 -66.42 8.36
N SER A 571 -37.06 -66.07 7.44
CA SER A 571 -37.12 -66.21 5.96
C SER A 571 -38.06 -65.16 5.31
N ALA A 572 -38.14 -65.15 3.97
CA ALA A 572 -39.03 -64.32 3.12
C ALA A 572 -40.53 -64.75 3.21
N SER A 573 -41.55 -64.16 2.52
CA SER A 573 -41.51 -63.55 1.17
C SER A 573 -42.78 -62.78 0.72
N LEU A 574 -42.60 -61.86 -0.26
CA LEU A 574 -43.54 -61.42 -1.33
C LEU A 574 -44.79 -60.61 -0.91
N THR A 575 -45.32 -59.67 -1.71
CA THR A 575 -45.18 -59.32 -3.16
C THR A 575 -44.67 -57.85 -3.33
N SER A 576 -44.75 -57.06 -4.43
CA SER A 576 -45.43 -57.14 -5.75
C SER A 576 -44.71 -56.41 -6.92
N SER A 577 -45.06 -55.16 -7.24
CA SER A 577 -44.76 -54.40 -8.49
C SER A 577 -44.94 -52.88 -8.27
N THR A 578 -44.43 -51.93 -9.08
CA THR A 578 -44.14 -51.94 -10.54
C THR A 578 -42.82 -51.27 -11.00
N THR A 579 -42.13 -51.97 -11.91
CA THR A 579 -41.31 -51.57 -13.08
C THR A 579 -41.29 -50.12 -13.61
N PRO A 580 -40.29 -49.73 -14.45
CA PRO A 580 -38.98 -50.36 -14.73
C PRO A 580 -37.77 -49.39 -14.79
N THR A 581 -36.57 -49.95 -14.92
CA THR A 581 -35.35 -49.25 -15.37
C THR A 581 -34.64 -50.10 -16.42
N THR A 582 -33.90 -49.49 -17.36
CA THR A 582 -33.11 -50.23 -18.36
C THR A 582 -31.70 -49.66 -18.43
N SER A 583 -30.70 -50.53 -18.33
CA SER A 583 -29.27 -50.17 -18.35
C SER A 583 -28.65 -50.45 -19.72
N SER A 584 -27.60 -49.71 -20.07
CA SER A 584 -26.61 -50.14 -21.08
C SER A 584 -25.24 -49.59 -20.72
N THR A 585 -24.17 -50.20 -21.26
CA THR A 585 -22.79 -50.01 -20.79
C THR A 585 -21.82 -49.67 -21.92
N THR A 586 -20.78 -48.91 -21.56
CA THR A 586 -19.46 -48.82 -22.21
C THR A 586 -19.39 -48.50 -23.71
N SER A 587 -18.86 -47.32 -24.02
CA SER A 587 -17.74 -47.18 -24.99
C SER A 587 -16.98 -45.88 -24.74
N SER A 588 -15.66 -45.91 -24.90
CA SER A 588 -14.78 -44.74 -24.79
C SER A 588 -14.73 -43.96 -26.10
N ILE A 589 -14.99 -42.65 -26.05
CA ILE A 589 -14.81 -41.72 -27.16
C ILE A 589 -14.00 -40.53 -26.62
N ALA A 590 -12.99 -40.08 -27.37
CA ALA A 590 -12.22 -38.88 -27.02
C ALA A 590 -13.07 -37.63 -27.29
N GLU A 591 -13.09 -36.69 -26.35
CA GLU A 591 -13.88 -35.47 -26.47
C GLU A 591 -13.25 -34.51 -27.52
N PRO A 592 -14.04 -33.81 -28.36
CA PRO A 592 -13.49 -33.06 -29.49
C PRO A 592 -12.77 -31.77 -29.08
N ALA A 593 -11.92 -31.25 -29.98
CA ALA A 593 -11.49 -29.86 -29.91
C ALA A 593 -12.70 -28.92 -30.04
N ALA A 594 -12.71 -27.83 -29.25
CA ALA A 594 -13.83 -26.90 -29.18
C ALA A 594 -14.17 -26.29 -30.55
N THR A 595 -15.45 -26.32 -30.91
CA THR A 595 -15.98 -25.79 -32.18
C THR A 595 -16.63 -24.44 -31.96
N LEU A 596 -16.25 -23.44 -32.77
CA LEU A 596 -16.79 -22.08 -32.74
C LEU A 596 -18.33 -22.03 -32.67
N GLY A 597 -18.88 -21.39 -31.64
CA GLY A 597 -20.33 -21.30 -31.43
C GLY A 597 -20.78 -20.29 -30.38
N HIS A 598 -22.11 -20.15 -30.26
CA HIS A 598 -22.75 -19.29 -29.25
C HIS A 598 -22.81 -19.98 -27.89
N LYS A 599 -22.23 -19.35 -26.86
CA LYS A 599 -22.15 -19.91 -25.51
C LYS A 599 -23.50 -19.76 -24.81
N GLN A 600 -24.05 -20.85 -24.26
CA GLN A 600 -25.40 -20.82 -23.70
C GLN A 600 -25.45 -20.19 -22.29
N SER A 601 -24.33 -20.18 -21.58
CA SER A 601 -24.20 -19.62 -20.23
C SER A 601 -22.76 -19.21 -19.93
N VAL A 602 -22.58 -18.04 -19.30
CA VAL A 602 -21.27 -17.46 -18.96
C VAL A 602 -21.36 -16.84 -17.57
N GLY A 603 -20.61 -17.38 -16.61
CA GLY A 603 -20.74 -17.00 -15.20
C GLY A 603 -22.17 -17.22 -14.69
N GLY A 604 -22.73 -16.19 -14.02
CA GLY A 604 -24.11 -16.18 -13.53
C GLY A 604 -25.17 -15.75 -14.56
N TYR A 605 -24.86 -15.80 -15.87
CA TYR A 605 -25.72 -15.28 -16.93
C TYR A 605 -25.99 -16.34 -18.01
N ILE A 606 -27.18 -16.31 -18.60
CA ILE A 606 -27.61 -17.16 -19.73
C ILE A 606 -27.82 -16.34 -21.00
N LEU A 607 -27.59 -16.94 -22.17
CA LEU A 607 -27.79 -16.31 -23.47
C LEU A 607 -29.28 -15.97 -23.68
N ALA A 608 -29.57 -14.67 -23.80
CA ALA A 608 -30.90 -14.11 -24.09
C ALA A 608 -31.16 -13.91 -25.59
N GLY A 609 -30.14 -14.12 -26.44
CA GLY A 609 -30.22 -14.08 -27.91
C GLY A 609 -29.50 -12.88 -28.54
N CYS A 610 -29.56 -12.79 -29.86
CA CYS A 610 -29.02 -11.66 -30.61
C CYS A 610 -30.07 -10.54 -30.72
N LYS A 611 -29.73 -9.32 -30.30
CA LYS A 611 -30.58 -8.13 -30.47
C LYS A 611 -29.97 -7.18 -31.49
N LYS A 612 -30.81 -6.58 -32.33
CA LYS A 612 -30.46 -5.43 -33.18
C LYS A 612 -30.55 -4.16 -32.35
N GLU A 613 -29.57 -3.27 -32.54
CA GLU A 613 -29.55 -1.96 -31.87
C GLU A 613 -30.62 -0.98 -32.40
N PRO A 614 -31.17 -0.12 -31.52
CA PRO A 614 -32.10 0.93 -31.92
C PRO A 614 -31.44 2.01 -32.80
N ALA A 615 -32.26 2.74 -33.56
CA ALA A 615 -31.78 3.71 -34.53
C ALA A 615 -31.19 4.97 -33.86
N GLY A 616 -29.87 4.99 -33.66
CA GLY A 616 -29.13 6.12 -33.11
C GLY A 616 -28.78 6.04 -31.63
N SER A 617 -28.94 4.87 -30.99
CA SER A 617 -28.56 4.63 -29.60
C SER A 617 -28.13 3.17 -29.39
N ARG A 618 -27.35 2.91 -28.33
CA ARG A 618 -26.97 1.54 -27.95
C ARG A 618 -28.13 0.78 -27.30
N ALA A 619 -28.17 -0.53 -27.50
CA ALA A 619 -29.15 -1.44 -26.91
C ALA A 619 -28.98 -1.60 -25.39
N LEU A 620 -27.73 -1.58 -24.91
CA LEU A 620 -27.36 -1.42 -23.50
C LEU A 620 -26.45 -0.20 -23.37
N SER A 621 -26.72 0.67 -22.40
CA SER A 621 -26.09 2.00 -22.32
C SER A 621 -25.68 2.46 -20.92
N ALA A 622 -25.70 1.58 -19.91
CA ALA A 622 -25.30 1.96 -18.55
C ALA A 622 -23.77 2.05 -18.42
N VAL A 623 -23.06 1.06 -18.95
CA VAL A 623 -21.58 1.03 -19.05
C VAL A 623 -21.17 0.39 -20.37
N GLY A 624 -20.05 0.83 -20.95
CA GLY A 624 -19.48 0.24 -22.15
C GLY A 624 -17.95 0.15 -22.07
N TYR A 625 -17.41 -0.93 -22.61
CA TYR A 625 -15.97 -1.22 -22.68
C TYR A 625 -15.61 -1.65 -24.11
N ALA A 626 -14.38 -1.37 -24.55
CA ALA A 626 -13.85 -1.92 -25.79
C ALA A 626 -12.35 -2.22 -25.64
N TYR A 627 -11.93 -3.43 -26.00
CA TYR A 627 -10.54 -3.88 -25.93
C TYR A 627 -10.28 -5.04 -26.91
N ASN A 628 -9.04 -5.19 -27.36
CA ASN A 628 -8.68 -6.03 -28.53
C ASN A 628 -8.58 -7.53 -28.19
N ASP A 629 -8.88 -7.89 -26.96
CA ASP A 629 -8.76 -9.19 -26.30
C ASP A 629 -10.07 -9.55 -25.57
N MET A 630 -11.22 -9.14 -26.13
CA MET A 630 -12.55 -9.38 -25.57
C MET A 630 -12.95 -10.85 -25.61
N THR A 631 -13.37 -11.42 -24.48
CA THR A 631 -14.09 -12.70 -24.39
C THR A 631 -15.47 -12.48 -23.78
N LEU A 632 -16.32 -13.51 -23.79
CA LEU A 632 -17.60 -13.44 -23.10
C LEU A 632 -17.44 -13.35 -21.58
N GLU A 633 -16.45 -14.03 -20.98
CA GLU A 633 -16.13 -13.96 -19.54
C GLU A 633 -15.67 -12.57 -19.14
N SER A 634 -14.81 -11.94 -19.95
CA SER A 634 -14.29 -10.62 -19.64
C SER A 634 -15.41 -9.58 -19.68
N CYS A 635 -16.37 -9.71 -20.61
CA CYS A 635 -17.58 -8.89 -20.60
C CYS A 635 -18.51 -9.20 -19.42
N ALA A 636 -18.84 -10.48 -19.18
CA ALA A 636 -19.68 -10.91 -18.07
C ALA A 636 -19.16 -10.43 -16.72
N LYS A 637 -17.83 -10.52 -16.51
CA LYS A 637 -17.17 -10.04 -15.29
C LYS A 637 -17.25 -8.51 -15.18
N ASN A 638 -16.94 -7.78 -16.26
CA ASN A 638 -17.00 -6.32 -16.27
C ASN A 638 -18.42 -5.77 -16.04
N CYS A 639 -19.45 -6.56 -16.32
CA CYS A 639 -20.85 -6.24 -16.08
C CYS A 639 -21.45 -6.90 -14.83
N THR A 640 -20.64 -7.45 -13.92
CA THR A 640 -21.10 -8.06 -12.66
C THR A 640 -21.96 -7.06 -11.87
N GLY A 641 -23.22 -7.42 -11.62
CA GLY A 641 -24.19 -6.61 -10.88
C GLY A 641 -25.29 -5.98 -11.76
N TYR A 642 -25.08 -5.89 -13.07
CA TYR A 642 -26.14 -5.51 -14.02
C TYR A 642 -27.04 -6.69 -14.38
N ALA A 643 -28.32 -6.44 -14.64
CA ALA A 643 -29.26 -7.51 -15.04
C ALA A 643 -28.95 -8.09 -16.43
N TYR A 644 -28.44 -7.28 -17.36
CA TYR A 644 -28.01 -7.68 -18.70
C TYR A 644 -26.58 -7.22 -19.00
N TRP A 645 -25.93 -7.98 -19.87
CA TRP A 645 -24.78 -7.52 -20.63
C TRP A 645 -24.83 -8.11 -22.04
N GLY A 646 -23.97 -7.61 -22.93
CA GLY A 646 -23.76 -8.25 -24.22
C GLY A 646 -22.57 -7.70 -24.97
N THR A 647 -22.08 -8.48 -25.92
CA THR A 647 -20.90 -8.15 -26.73
C THR A 647 -21.29 -7.75 -28.14
N GLU A 648 -20.50 -6.84 -28.73
CA GLU A 648 -20.69 -6.34 -30.08
C GLU A 648 -19.33 -6.25 -30.81
N TYR A 649 -19.36 -6.36 -32.14
CA TYR A 649 -18.22 -6.10 -33.03
C TYR A 649 -16.94 -6.88 -32.65
N GLY A 650 -17.08 -8.06 -32.03
CA GLY A 650 -15.96 -8.90 -31.60
C GLY A 650 -15.09 -8.33 -30.45
N ARG A 651 -15.24 -7.05 -30.09
CA ARG A 651 -14.30 -6.32 -29.22
C ARG A 651 -14.96 -5.34 -28.24
N GLU A 652 -16.27 -5.15 -28.35
CA GLU A 652 -17.06 -4.20 -27.55
C GLU A 652 -17.97 -4.97 -26.60
N CYS A 653 -18.21 -4.41 -25.41
CA CYS A 653 -18.99 -5.00 -24.33
C CYS A 653 -19.84 -3.91 -23.68
N TYR A 654 -21.13 -4.18 -23.49
CA TYR A 654 -22.08 -3.23 -22.93
C TYR A 654 -22.89 -3.86 -21.79
N CYS A 655 -23.10 -3.08 -20.73
CA CYS A 655 -23.86 -3.47 -19.55
C CYS A 655 -25.12 -2.62 -19.38
N GLY A 656 -26.15 -3.17 -18.74
CA GLY A 656 -27.28 -2.38 -18.25
C GLY A 656 -28.40 -3.22 -17.66
N ASP A 657 -29.24 -2.59 -16.84
CA ASP A 657 -30.38 -3.28 -16.21
C ASP A 657 -31.62 -3.36 -17.11
N TYR A 658 -31.60 -2.65 -18.24
CA TYR A 658 -32.71 -2.54 -19.18
C TYR A 658 -32.19 -2.43 -20.63
N LEU A 659 -32.89 -3.06 -21.57
CA LEU A 659 -32.71 -2.82 -23.01
C LEU A 659 -33.34 -1.49 -23.43
N ALA A 660 -32.65 -0.74 -24.28
CA ALA A 660 -33.17 0.49 -24.86
C ALA A 660 -34.40 0.23 -25.76
N SER A 661 -35.39 1.13 -25.72
CA SER A 661 -36.62 1.01 -26.50
C SER A 661 -36.34 1.09 -28.00
N GLY A 662 -36.79 0.08 -28.74
CA GLY A 662 -36.45 -0.13 -30.16
C GLY A 662 -35.32 -1.11 -30.41
N SER A 663 -34.74 -1.72 -29.36
CA SER A 663 -33.93 -2.93 -29.50
C SER A 663 -34.85 -4.10 -29.94
N GLU A 664 -34.54 -4.73 -31.07
CA GLU A 664 -35.38 -5.78 -31.67
C GLU A 664 -34.69 -7.15 -31.64
N ASP A 665 -35.45 -8.22 -31.39
CA ASP A 665 -34.99 -9.60 -31.56
C ASP A 665 -34.70 -9.91 -33.03
N VAL A 666 -33.57 -10.55 -33.28
CA VAL A 666 -33.14 -11.00 -34.62
C VAL A 666 -32.65 -12.45 -34.58
N THR A 667 -32.24 -13.01 -35.72
CA THR A 667 -31.73 -14.39 -35.73
C THR A 667 -30.39 -14.45 -35.02
N LEU A 668 -30.17 -15.47 -34.17
CA LEU A 668 -28.92 -15.62 -33.40
C LEU A 668 -27.68 -15.63 -34.31
N SER A 669 -27.83 -16.22 -35.50
CA SER A 669 -26.86 -16.24 -36.60
C SER A 669 -26.45 -14.87 -37.17
N GLU A 670 -27.07 -13.76 -36.77
CA GLU A 670 -26.61 -12.40 -37.10
C GLU A 670 -25.50 -11.90 -36.16
N CYS A 671 -25.35 -12.48 -34.97
CA CYS A 671 -24.27 -12.20 -34.03
C CYS A 671 -23.03 -13.07 -34.35
N ASN A 672 -22.51 -12.96 -35.58
CA ASN A 672 -21.53 -13.91 -36.15
C ASN A 672 -20.07 -13.42 -36.19
N MET A 673 -19.72 -12.35 -35.46
CA MET A 673 -18.35 -11.88 -35.32
C MET A 673 -17.67 -12.60 -34.15
N VAL A 674 -16.53 -13.24 -34.43
CA VAL A 674 -15.75 -13.99 -33.43
C VAL A 674 -15.19 -13.04 -32.36
N CYS A 675 -15.14 -13.50 -31.11
CA CYS A 675 -14.52 -12.76 -30.01
C CYS A 675 -13.02 -12.52 -30.27
N SER A 676 -12.56 -11.29 -30.05
CA SER A 676 -11.17 -10.89 -30.33
C SER A 676 -10.16 -11.48 -29.36
N GLY A 677 -10.58 -11.85 -28.14
CA GLY A 677 -9.80 -12.62 -27.17
C GLY A 677 -10.01 -14.14 -27.21
N ASP A 678 -11.08 -14.64 -27.85
CA ASP A 678 -11.33 -16.09 -27.97
C ASP A 678 -11.86 -16.48 -29.36
N SER A 679 -11.03 -17.21 -30.11
CA SER A 679 -11.36 -17.69 -31.46
C SER A 679 -12.46 -18.77 -31.52
N THR A 680 -12.95 -19.25 -30.39
CA THR A 680 -13.96 -20.32 -30.26
C THR A 680 -15.35 -19.81 -29.91
N GLU A 681 -15.54 -18.49 -29.75
CA GLU A 681 -16.80 -17.89 -29.28
C GLU A 681 -17.23 -16.72 -30.16
N TYR A 682 -18.54 -16.45 -30.21
CA TYR A 682 -19.09 -15.27 -30.88
C TYR A 682 -19.31 -14.11 -29.90
N CYS A 683 -19.09 -12.90 -30.40
CA CYS A 683 -19.19 -11.63 -29.68
C CYS A 683 -19.98 -10.60 -30.51
N GLY A 684 -21.24 -10.94 -30.85
CA GLY A 684 -22.13 -10.05 -31.58
C GLY A 684 -21.75 -9.84 -33.05
N ALA A 685 -22.15 -8.71 -33.62
CA ALA A 685 -21.70 -8.18 -34.91
C ALA A 685 -22.06 -6.67 -34.99
N GLY A 686 -21.79 -5.98 -36.10
CA GLY A 686 -22.09 -4.54 -36.22
C GLY A 686 -23.58 -4.21 -36.14
N ASN A 687 -23.98 -3.41 -35.14
CA ASN A 687 -25.37 -3.13 -34.75
C ASN A 687 -26.13 -4.40 -34.31
N ARG A 688 -25.41 -5.36 -33.71
CA ARG A 688 -25.91 -6.68 -33.24
C ARG A 688 -25.24 -7.07 -31.93
N ILE A 689 -25.93 -6.83 -30.82
CA ILE A 689 -25.43 -7.23 -29.50
C ILE A 689 -25.84 -8.67 -29.20
N GLU A 690 -24.87 -9.51 -28.84
CA GLU A 690 -25.12 -10.86 -28.32
C GLU A 690 -25.39 -10.76 -26.83
N LEU A 691 -26.65 -10.89 -26.45
CA LEU A 691 -27.17 -10.48 -25.14
C LEU A 691 -27.25 -11.66 -24.17
N TYR A 692 -26.84 -11.42 -22.93
CA TYR A 692 -26.90 -12.35 -21.81
C TYR A 692 -27.63 -11.71 -20.62
N VAL A 693 -28.35 -12.51 -19.84
CA VAL A 693 -29.20 -12.07 -18.71
C VAL A 693 -28.93 -12.88 -17.45
N THR A 694 -28.96 -12.23 -16.28
CA THR A 694 -28.64 -12.86 -14.99
C THR A 694 -29.62 -13.98 -14.63
N THR A 695 -29.11 -15.05 -14.03
CA THR A 695 -29.94 -16.13 -13.42
C THR A 695 -30.27 -15.88 -11.95
N VAL A 696 -29.76 -14.81 -11.34
CA VAL A 696 -30.01 -14.42 -9.95
C VAL A 696 -30.51 -12.99 -9.85
N THR A 697 -31.59 -12.78 -9.09
CA THR A 697 -32.23 -11.46 -8.93
C THR A 697 -31.44 -10.58 -7.95
N PRO A 698 -30.82 -9.47 -8.37
CA PRO A 698 -30.19 -8.53 -7.45
C PRO A 698 -31.26 -7.81 -6.61
N THR A 699 -30.99 -7.60 -5.32
CA THR A 699 -31.88 -6.83 -4.44
C THR A 699 -31.34 -5.42 -4.29
N ALA A 700 -32.19 -4.43 -4.58
CA ALA A 700 -31.91 -2.99 -4.71
C ALA A 700 -31.19 -2.57 -6.02
N THR A 701 -31.95 -1.89 -6.88
CA THR A 701 -31.50 -1.19 -8.10
C THR A 701 -31.83 0.30 -7.99
N LEU A 702 -31.15 1.14 -8.77
CA LEU A 702 -31.40 2.59 -8.85
C LEU A 702 -32.87 2.89 -9.21
N ALA A 703 -33.62 3.50 -8.27
CA ALA A 703 -35.05 3.75 -8.40
C ALA A 703 -35.50 5.07 -7.75
N PRO A 704 -36.64 5.66 -8.17
CA PRO A 704 -37.16 6.87 -7.54
C PRO A 704 -37.71 6.54 -6.15
N LYS A 705 -37.04 7.05 -5.10
CA LYS A 705 -37.26 6.67 -3.70
C LYS A 705 -38.68 7.07 -3.24
N PRO A 706 -39.59 6.15 -2.89
CA PRO A 706 -40.99 6.51 -2.64
C PRO A 706 -41.20 7.44 -1.44
N THR A 707 -40.39 7.29 -0.41
CA THR A 707 -40.47 8.04 0.85
C THR A 707 -39.08 8.35 1.41
N VAL A 708 -38.93 9.55 1.97
CA VAL A 708 -37.74 10.04 2.68
C VAL A 708 -38.29 10.62 3.98
N SER A 709 -38.45 9.77 4.99
CA SER A 709 -39.36 10.02 6.12
C SER A 709 -39.06 11.34 6.85
N PRO A 710 -40.06 12.22 7.12
CA PRO A 710 -41.52 12.03 6.99
C PRO A 710 -42.15 12.49 5.65
N TYR A 711 -41.37 12.59 4.57
CA TYR A 711 -41.81 13.11 3.28
C TYR A 711 -42.09 11.98 2.27
N THR A 712 -43.03 12.22 1.36
CA THR A 712 -43.40 11.32 0.26
C THR A 712 -43.06 11.96 -1.08
N ARG A 713 -42.58 11.15 -2.03
CA ARG A 713 -42.28 11.57 -3.40
C ARG A 713 -43.57 12.02 -4.11
N LEU A 714 -43.56 13.22 -4.68
CA LEU A 714 -44.61 13.72 -5.58
C LEU A 714 -44.31 13.37 -7.05
N GLY A 715 -43.04 13.27 -7.41
CA GLY A 715 -42.54 12.88 -8.72
C GLY A 715 -41.53 13.87 -9.28
N CYS A 716 -41.18 13.69 -10.55
CA CYS A 716 -40.36 14.64 -11.28
C CYS A 716 -41.15 15.90 -11.67
N TYR A 717 -40.58 17.09 -11.49
CA TYR A 717 -41.18 18.38 -11.85
C TYR A 717 -40.24 19.23 -12.71
N THR A 718 -40.80 20.12 -13.51
CA THR A 718 -40.03 21.05 -14.36
C THR A 718 -39.54 22.25 -13.56
N GLU A 719 -38.24 22.56 -13.65
CA GLU A 719 -37.76 23.91 -13.36
C GLU A 719 -38.32 24.92 -14.40
N VAL A 720 -38.29 26.20 -14.04
CA VAL A 720 -38.96 27.29 -14.77
C VAL A 720 -38.02 28.50 -14.91
N ASP A 721 -38.45 29.55 -15.63
CA ASP A 721 -37.77 30.86 -15.59
C ASP A 721 -37.77 31.42 -14.14
N GLY A 722 -36.72 31.11 -13.38
CA GLY A 722 -36.65 31.28 -11.92
C GLY A 722 -36.11 30.03 -11.24
N ARG A 723 -36.73 29.62 -10.12
CA ARG A 723 -36.58 28.29 -9.51
C ARG A 723 -37.95 27.73 -9.13
N ALA A 724 -38.15 26.41 -9.13
CA ALA A 724 -39.42 25.81 -8.72
C ALA A 724 -39.67 25.92 -7.21
N LEU A 725 -38.61 25.84 -6.39
CA LEU A 725 -38.59 26.17 -4.96
C LEU A 725 -37.58 27.31 -4.72
N THR A 726 -37.97 28.35 -3.98
CA THR A 726 -37.26 29.64 -3.96
C THR A 726 -36.78 30.13 -2.59
N GLU A 727 -36.83 29.31 -1.53
CA GLU A 727 -36.51 29.78 -0.17
C GLU A 727 -35.05 29.53 0.23
N ALA A 728 -34.52 28.33 -0.04
CA ALA A 728 -33.12 27.99 0.18
C ALA A 728 -32.61 27.01 -0.88
N ALA A 729 -31.31 27.05 -1.15
CA ALA A 729 -30.64 26.18 -2.11
C ALA A 729 -29.24 25.81 -1.60
N TYR A 730 -28.83 24.57 -1.85
CA TYR A 730 -27.54 24.00 -1.43
C TYR A 730 -26.99 23.08 -2.53
N SER A 731 -25.67 22.92 -2.59
CA SER A 731 -25.02 21.97 -3.50
C SER A 731 -23.90 21.23 -2.76
N ASP A 732 -23.84 19.91 -2.92
CA ASP A 732 -22.93 19.04 -2.17
C ASP A 732 -22.57 17.82 -3.03
N ASP A 733 -21.29 17.53 -3.25
CA ASP A 733 -20.88 16.37 -4.06
C ASP A 733 -21.13 15.03 -3.34
N SER A 734 -21.54 15.07 -2.06
CA SER A 734 -22.07 13.93 -1.30
C SER A 734 -23.61 13.86 -1.29
N MET A 735 -24.32 14.64 -2.11
CA MET A 735 -25.79 14.75 -2.09
C MET A 735 -26.50 13.39 -2.09
N THR A 736 -27.45 13.25 -1.17
CA THR A 736 -28.46 12.18 -1.11
C THR A 736 -29.81 12.82 -0.79
N LEU A 737 -30.90 12.08 -0.95
CA LEU A 737 -32.23 12.61 -0.62
C LEU A 737 -32.40 12.85 0.89
N GLU A 738 -31.82 12.01 1.75
CA GLU A 738 -31.72 12.27 3.20
C GLU A 738 -30.90 13.52 3.51
N LEU A 739 -29.75 13.72 2.84
CA LEU A 739 -28.93 14.91 3.04
C LEU A 739 -29.71 16.16 2.61
N CYS A 740 -30.40 16.13 1.47
CA CYS A 740 -31.24 17.24 1.03
C CYS A 740 -32.38 17.54 2.02
N LEU A 741 -33.10 16.52 2.51
CA LEU A 741 -34.10 16.68 3.57
C LEU A 741 -33.48 17.32 4.83
N SER A 742 -32.29 16.90 5.26
CA SER A 742 -31.65 17.44 6.45
C SER A 742 -31.28 18.93 6.32
N ARG A 743 -30.94 19.40 5.10
CA ARG A 743 -30.72 20.83 4.82
C ARG A 743 -32.03 21.62 4.68
N CYS A 744 -33.13 20.97 4.28
CA CYS A 744 -34.47 21.55 4.12
C CYS A 744 -35.41 21.32 5.32
N ALA A 745 -34.88 20.96 6.50
CA ALA A 745 -35.65 20.59 7.68
C ALA A 745 -36.58 21.74 8.14
N GLY A 746 -37.89 21.56 7.93
CA GLY A 746 -38.94 22.55 8.28
C GLY A 746 -39.66 23.17 7.08
N SER A 747 -39.15 23.02 5.85
CA SER A 747 -39.87 23.42 4.63
C SER A 747 -40.96 22.40 4.26
N THR A 748 -42.11 22.86 3.75
CA THR A 748 -43.22 21.98 3.33
C THR A 748 -42.82 21.06 2.15
N TYR A 749 -41.91 21.53 1.30
CA TYR A 749 -41.32 20.81 0.18
C TYR A 749 -39.79 20.85 0.24
N PHE A 750 -39.16 19.78 -0.25
CA PHE A 750 -37.78 19.80 -0.72
C PHE A 750 -37.71 19.07 -2.06
N GLY A 751 -36.68 19.34 -2.86
CA GLY A 751 -36.37 18.54 -4.02
C GLY A 751 -34.91 18.63 -4.42
N ALA A 752 -34.43 17.63 -5.15
CA ALA A 752 -33.07 17.56 -5.63
C ALA A 752 -33.00 17.74 -7.16
N GLU A 753 -31.96 18.43 -7.64
CA GLU A 753 -31.71 18.72 -9.06
C GLU A 753 -30.27 18.31 -9.44
N TYR A 754 -30.05 17.98 -10.71
CA TYR A 754 -28.72 17.78 -11.31
C TYR A 754 -27.79 16.83 -10.53
N GLY A 755 -28.32 15.84 -9.82
CA GLY A 755 -27.57 14.85 -9.03
C GLY A 755 -26.97 15.38 -7.71
N ARG A 756 -26.61 16.67 -7.62
CA ARG A 756 -25.83 17.26 -6.51
C ARG A 756 -26.44 18.51 -5.87
N GLU A 757 -27.55 19.02 -6.40
CA GLU A 757 -28.19 20.27 -5.95
C GLU A 757 -29.49 19.97 -5.19
N CYS A 758 -29.81 20.80 -4.21
CA CYS A 758 -30.95 20.63 -3.30
C CYS A 758 -31.65 21.97 -3.07
N TYR A 759 -32.97 21.97 -3.15
CA TYR A 759 -33.83 23.16 -3.10
C TYR A 759 -34.97 22.97 -2.08
N CYS A 760 -35.24 24.01 -1.29
CA CYS A 760 -36.23 24.02 -0.22
C CYS A 760 -37.30 25.09 -0.45
N GLY A 761 -38.55 24.81 -0.05
CA GLY A 761 -39.60 25.83 -0.05
C GLY A 761 -40.92 25.42 0.61
N ASN A 762 -41.74 26.39 0.99
CA ASN A 762 -43.09 26.18 1.50
C ASN A 762 -44.18 26.32 0.42
N ALA A 763 -43.81 26.83 -0.76
CA ALA A 763 -44.65 26.83 -1.95
C ALA A 763 -43.86 26.38 -3.18
N LEU A 764 -44.48 25.57 -4.03
CA LEU A 764 -44.00 25.25 -5.37
C LEU A 764 -44.46 26.36 -6.35
N SER A 765 -43.58 26.78 -7.26
CA SER A 765 -43.90 27.77 -8.29
C SER A 765 -45.12 27.34 -9.13
N PRO A 766 -46.17 28.17 -9.31
CA PRO A 766 -47.36 27.80 -10.09
C PRO A 766 -47.10 27.49 -11.58
N LYS A 767 -45.88 27.75 -12.09
CA LYS A 767 -45.45 27.38 -13.44
C LYS A 767 -44.76 26.00 -13.49
N SER A 768 -44.32 25.45 -12.34
CA SER A 768 -43.63 24.16 -12.26
C SER A 768 -44.66 23.03 -12.38
N ILE A 769 -44.70 22.39 -13.55
CA ILE A 769 -45.61 21.29 -13.85
C ILE A 769 -44.92 19.94 -13.63
N LYS A 770 -45.72 18.89 -13.36
CA LYS A 770 -45.19 17.53 -13.23
C LYS A 770 -44.69 17.04 -14.59
N ALA A 771 -43.44 16.58 -14.62
CA ALA A 771 -42.79 15.97 -15.76
C ALA A 771 -43.03 14.45 -15.79
N THR A 772 -42.52 13.79 -16.83
CA THR A 772 -42.39 12.32 -16.85
C THR A 772 -41.34 11.91 -15.82
N ASP A 773 -41.56 10.85 -15.05
CA ASP A 773 -40.62 10.47 -13.98
C ASP A 773 -39.21 10.11 -14.50
N GLY A 774 -39.11 9.60 -15.74
CA GLY A 774 -37.83 9.36 -16.43
C GLY A 774 -37.06 10.62 -16.86
N ASP A 775 -37.61 11.82 -16.69
CA ASP A 775 -36.86 13.08 -16.84
C ASP A 775 -35.96 13.35 -15.62
N CYS A 776 -36.27 12.75 -14.45
CA CYS A 776 -35.45 12.81 -13.25
C CYS A 776 -34.53 11.58 -13.17
N ASN A 777 -33.58 11.53 -14.10
CA ASN A 777 -32.73 10.36 -14.38
C ASN A 777 -31.29 10.48 -13.86
N MET A 778 -30.93 11.57 -13.17
CA MET A 778 -29.60 11.74 -12.59
C MET A 778 -29.56 11.12 -11.19
N ALA A 779 -28.76 10.06 -11.02
CA ALA A 779 -28.50 9.48 -9.71
C ALA A 779 -27.87 10.50 -8.75
N CYS A 780 -28.14 10.37 -7.46
CA CYS A 780 -27.56 11.25 -6.45
C CYS A 780 -26.02 11.15 -6.39
N ALA A 781 -25.37 12.27 -6.12
CA ALA A 781 -23.90 12.36 -6.11
C ALA A 781 -23.28 11.42 -5.06
N GLY A 782 -23.84 11.38 -3.85
CA GLY A 782 -23.49 10.45 -2.77
C GLY A 782 -24.33 9.16 -2.69
N SER A 783 -25.32 8.94 -3.57
CA SER A 783 -26.11 7.69 -3.59
C SER A 783 -26.42 7.22 -5.00
N LYS A 784 -25.87 6.07 -5.40
CA LYS A 784 -26.09 5.47 -6.73
C LYS A 784 -27.36 4.61 -6.81
N LEU A 785 -28.20 4.64 -5.77
CA LEU A 785 -29.42 3.83 -5.64
C LEU A 785 -30.71 4.66 -5.69
N GLU A 786 -30.61 6.00 -5.74
CA GLU A 786 -31.76 6.90 -5.81
C GLU A 786 -31.50 8.09 -6.77
N TYR A 787 -32.57 8.70 -7.29
CA TYR A 787 -32.48 9.84 -8.20
C TYR A 787 -32.50 11.18 -7.46
N CYS A 788 -31.66 12.12 -7.89
CA CYS A 788 -31.60 13.52 -7.47
C CYS A 788 -31.90 14.44 -8.67
N GLY A 789 -33.07 14.24 -9.27
CA GLY A 789 -33.56 15.09 -10.36
C GLY A 789 -32.90 14.82 -11.72
N GLY A 790 -32.78 15.86 -12.52
CA GLY A 790 -32.19 15.85 -13.86
C GLY A 790 -31.86 17.27 -14.31
N SER A 791 -31.57 17.49 -15.59
CA SER A 791 -31.33 18.85 -16.12
C SER A 791 -32.62 19.66 -16.23
N ASN A 792 -32.75 20.74 -15.45
CA ASN A 792 -33.98 21.53 -15.31
C ASN A 792 -35.15 20.66 -14.82
N ARG A 793 -34.86 19.73 -13.90
CA ARG A 793 -35.79 18.71 -13.41
C ARG A 793 -35.58 18.43 -11.93
N LEU A 794 -36.58 18.79 -11.14
CA LEU A 794 -36.59 18.67 -9.69
C LEU A 794 -37.29 17.38 -9.28
N GLU A 795 -36.58 16.48 -8.61
CA GLU A 795 -37.16 15.30 -7.97
C GLU A 795 -37.78 15.73 -6.63
N LEU A 796 -39.12 15.80 -6.57
CA LEU A 796 -39.85 16.61 -5.57
C LEU A 796 -40.51 15.76 -4.48
N TYR A 797 -40.31 16.18 -3.23
CA TYR A 797 -40.87 15.58 -2.02
C TYR A 797 -41.73 16.58 -1.23
N SER A 798 -42.74 16.07 -0.53
CA SER A 798 -43.57 16.89 0.37
C SER A 798 -43.96 16.14 1.65
N ILE A 799 -44.18 16.86 2.74
CA ILE A 799 -44.59 16.26 4.01
C ILE A 799 -46.02 15.72 3.93
N ALA A 800 -46.22 14.46 4.32
CA ALA A 800 -47.50 13.76 4.19
C ALA A 800 -48.55 14.30 5.19
N ARG A 801 -49.30 15.33 4.80
CA ARG A 801 -50.40 15.89 5.62
C ARG A 801 -51.57 14.92 5.69
N ASN A 802 -51.66 14.20 6.82
CA ASN A 802 -52.74 13.27 7.13
C ASN A 802 -54.10 13.99 7.07
N SER A 803 -54.88 13.73 6.02
CA SER A 803 -56.02 14.56 5.63
C SER A 803 -57.31 14.14 6.32
N SER A 804 -57.44 14.48 7.61
CA SER A 804 -58.70 14.34 8.35
C SER A 804 -59.75 15.31 7.83
N SER A 805 -60.89 14.76 7.38
CA SER A 805 -61.95 15.48 6.66
C SER A 805 -62.66 16.60 7.44
N SER A 806 -62.80 17.74 6.76
CA SER A 806 -63.97 18.66 6.73
C SER A 806 -64.66 19.08 8.04
N THR A 807 -64.70 20.39 8.28
CA THR A 807 -65.97 21.10 8.60
C THR A 807 -65.90 22.56 8.13
N VAL A 808 -67.06 23.15 7.82
CA VAL A 808 -67.17 24.47 7.17
C VAL A 808 -67.66 25.54 8.15
N SER A 809 -67.03 26.71 8.17
CA SER A 809 -67.67 28.02 8.36
C SER A 809 -66.75 29.19 8.00
N SER A 810 -67.33 30.38 7.84
CA SER A 810 -66.69 31.65 7.48
C SER A 810 -65.94 32.30 8.68
N ILE A 811 -65.25 33.46 8.60
CA ILE A 811 -65.80 34.82 8.46
C ILE A 811 -64.81 35.77 7.72
N VAL A 812 -65.37 36.45 6.70
CA VAL A 812 -65.10 37.73 5.99
C VAL A 812 -63.92 38.68 6.37
N SER A 813 -63.43 39.40 5.34
CA SER A 813 -62.75 40.75 5.33
C SER A 813 -61.24 40.86 5.60
N SER A 814 -60.51 41.93 5.18
CA SER A 814 -60.46 42.72 3.91
C SER A 814 -59.31 43.77 3.94
N SER A 815 -58.82 44.20 2.76
CA SER A 815 -58.17 45.51 2.46
C SER A 815 -56.93 46.04 3.25
N THR A 816 -55.78 46.06 2.57
CA THR A 816 -54.91 47.24 2.21
C THR A 816 -55.25 48.67 2.74
N PRO A 817 -54.31 49.66 2.73
CA PRO A 817 -52.82 49.64 2.80
C PRO A 817 -52.18 50.84 3.61
N SER A 818 -50.86 51.09 3.45
CA SER A 818 -50.20 52.42 3.32
C SER A 818 -49.34 53.05 4.47
N SER A 819 -48.04 53.25 4.15
CA SER A 819 -47.19 54.47 4.29
C SER A 819 -46.64 55.06 5.63
N THR A 820 -45.29 55.20 5.65
CA THR A 820 -44.43 56.31 6.18
C THR A 820 -44.41 56.59 7.72
N VAL A 821 -43.45 57.31 8.37
CA VAL A 821 -42.70 58.56 8.07
C VAL A 821 -41.36 58.70 8.86
N LEU A 822 -40.23 58.97 8.18
CA LEU A 822 -39.01 59.79 8.53
C LEU A 822 -38.27 59.62 9.91
N LEU A 823 -37.09 60.20 10.25
CA LEU A 823 -36.29 61.37 9.79
C LEU A 823 -34.74 61.20 9.84
N SER A 824 -34.05 61.79 8.84
CA SER A 824 -32.78 62.58 8.86
C SER A 824 -31.44 61.94 9.34
N SER A 825 -30.23 62.36 8.90
CA SER A 825 -29.78 63.63 8.25
C SER A 825 -28.67 63.46 7.16
N SER A 826 -28.36 64.56 6.46
CA SER A 826 -27.35 64.86 5.40
C SER A 826 -25.95 64.19 5.47
N SER A 827 -25.12 63.97 4.43
CA SER A 827 -24.89 64.52 3.05
C SER A 827 -24.18 65.91 2.98
N ILE A 828 -23.38 66.31 1.95
CA ILE A 828 -23.14 65.83 0.56
C ILE A 828 -21.71 66.20 0.01
N LEU A 829 -21.27 65.53 -1.08
CA LEU A 829 -20.46 66.01 -2.25
C LEU A 829 -18.91 65.80 -2.35
N SER A 830 -18.47 65.77 -3.63
CA SER A 830 -17.20 65.33 -4.23
C SER A 830 -16.36 66.50 -4.81
N SER A 831 -15.03 66.34 -5.00
CA SER A 831 -14.33 66.56 -6.30
C SER A 831 -12.78 66.43 -6.22
N LYS A 832 -12.06 66.70 -7.32
CA LYS A 832 -10.63 66.37 -7.59
C LYS A 832 -9.69 67.59 -7.46
N SER A 833 -8.38 67.34 -7.24
CA SER A 833 -7.24 67.82 -8.09
C SER A 833 -5.94 68.24 -7.37
N GLN A 834 -4.87 67.44 -7.57
CA GLN A 834 -3.45 67.76 -7.88
C GLN A 834 -2.64 68.97 -7.32
N LEU A 835 -1.31 68.72 -7.21
CA LEU A 835 -0.12 69.62 -7.23
C LEU A 835 0.50 70.24 -5.93
N THR A 836 1.48 69.50 -5.38
CA THR A 836 2.91 69.87 -5.17
C THR A 836 3.43 71.10 -4.36
N THR A 837 4.44 70.79 -3.52
CA THR A 837 5.71 71.53 -3.20
C THR A 837 5.74 72.82 -2.35
N THR A 838 6.69 72.86 -1.38
CA THR A 838 7.61 73.99 -1.10
C THR A 838 8.74 73.62 -0.08
N TYR A 839 10.01 73.74 -0.53
CA TYR A 839 11.30 74.11 0.13
C TYR A 839 11.56 73.85 1.65
N SER A 840 12.66 73.18 2.09
CA SER A 840 14.13 73.50 2.12
C SER A 840 14.56 74.38 3.32
N SER A 841 15.63 74.08 4.09
CA SER A 841 17.09 74.17 3.79
C SER A 841 17.91 73.36 4.86
N ASP A 842 19.25 73.25 4.96
CA ASP A 842 20.40 73.98 4.36
C ASP A 842 21.70 73.10 4.32
N SER A 843 22.87 73.70 4.06
CA SER A 843 24.16 73.11 3.62
C SER A 843 25.16 72.79 4.76
N LEU A 844 26.37 72.19 4.62
CA LEU A 844 27.54 72.53 3.77
C LEU A 844 28.66 71.43 3.76
N ILE A 845 29.35 71.23 2.60
CA ILE A 845 30.83 71.07 2.42
C ILE A 845 31.55 69.78 2.99
N PHE A 846 32.63 69.18 2.45
CA PHE A 846 33.65 69.54 1.43
C PHE A 846 33.91 68.39 0.40
N SER A 847 34.49 68.75 -0.76
CA SER A 847 34.99 67.89 -1.86
C SER A 847 36.19 66.95 -1.47
N SER A 848 36.64 65.96 -2.26
CA SER A 848 36.89 65.98 -3.72
C SER A 848 37.11 64.59 -4.38
N VAL A 849 37.08 64.58 -5.73
CA VAL A 849 37.35 63.43 -6.62
C VAL A 849 38.84 63.39 -7.01
N VAL A 850 39.39 62.38 -7.72
CA VAL A 850 39.46 62.31 -9.20
C VAL A 850 39.94 60.92 -9.67
N SER A 851 39.54 60.52 -10.89
CA SER A 851 39.81 59.22 -11.54
C SER A 851 41.19 59.08 -12.21
N SER A 852 41.63 57.83 -12.42
CA SER A 852 42.40 57.39 -13.62
C SER A 852 42.12 55.89 -13.86
N GLN A 853 41.46 55.52 -14.97
CA GLN A 853 42.00 55.13 -16.29
C GLN A 853 42.51 53.67 -16.41
N ALA A 854 41.66 52.86 -17.07
CA ALA A 854 41.98 52.11 -18.30
C ALA A 854 43.01 50.94 -18.32
N SER A 855 42.46 49.75 -18.62
CA SER A 855 42.88 48.82 -19.70
C SER A 855 43.82 47.62 -19.45
N SER A 856 43.36 46.49 -20.01
CA SER A 856 44.09 45.37 -20.64
C SER A 856 45.02 44.47 -19.81
N GLY A 857 44.77 43.15 -19.84
CA GLY A 857 45.69 42.12 -19.36
C GLY A 857 45.09 40.72 -19.17
N THR A 858 45.05 39.91 -20.23
CA THR A 858 44.85 38.44 -20.21
C THR A 858 46.14 37.74 -20.70
N PRO A 859 46.30 36.41 -20.62
CA PRO A 859 45.94 35.47 -19.53
C PRO A 859 47.08 34.47 -19.17
N ALA A 860 47.06 33.91 -17.94
CA ALA A 860 47.68 32.63 -17.54
C ALA A 860 47.07 32.21 -16.19
N SER A 861 46.57 31.00 -15.94
CA SER A 861 47.19 29.65 -16.03
C SER A 861 48.28 29.41 -14.97
N THR A 862 47.90 28.80 -13.84
CA THR A 862 48.50 27.55 -13.28
C THR A 862 47.79 27.15 -11.97
N SER A 863 47.68 25.84 -11.71
CA SER A 863 47.40 25.31 -10.37
C SER A 863 48.68 25.33 -9.51
N PRO A 864 48.56 25.19 -8.18
CA PRO A 864 48.98 23.89 -7.65
C PRO A 864 48.04 23.31 -6.58
N THR A 865 48.30 22.04 -6.25
CA THR A 865 47.53 21.19 -5.34
C THR A 865 48.03 21.29 -3.89
N ALA A 866 47.16 20.93 -2.93
CA ALA A 866 47.41 20.03 -1.79
C ALA A 866 47.26 20.55 -0.33
N THR A 867 46.58 19.70 0.44
CA THR A 867 46.73 19.39 1.89
C THR A 867 46.31 20.38 3.00
N LEU A 868 45.58 19.79 3.96
CA LEU A 868 45.42 20.00 5.41
C LEU A 868 46.14 21.22 6.06
N THR A 869 45.60 21.85 7.12
CA THR A 869 45.22 21.19 8.39
C THR A 869 44.26 22.03 9.26
N VAL A 870 43.57 21.37 10.19
CA VAL A 870 42.74 21.95 11.28
C VAL A 870 43.53 22.89 12.18
N ILE A 871 42.94 24.04 12.54
CA ILE A 871 43.12 24.70 13.86
C ILE A 871 41.75 25.16 14.38
N THR A 872 41.42 24.78 15.61
CA THR A 872 40.27 25.26 16.38
C THR A 872 40.60 26.54 17.13
N SER A 873 39.64 27.46 17.30
CA SER A 873 39.38 28.04 18.62
C SER A 873 38.06 28.81 18.70
N SER A 874 37.33 28.57 19.77
CA SER A 874 36.06 29.20 20.14
C SER A 874 36.25 30.53 20.88
N THR A 875 35.22 31.39 20.81
CA THR A 875 34.83 32.27 21.93
C THR A 875 33.30 32.28 22.03
N THR A 876 32.78 31.96 23.20
CA THR A 876 31.35 31.97 23.53
C THR A 876 30.91 33.30 24.11
N LEU A 877 29.60 33.62 24.01
CA LEU A 877 28.80 33.96 25.19
C LEU A 877 27.29 33.96 24.86
N SER A 878 26.50 33.39 25.77
CA SER A 878 25.02 33.37 25.77
C SER A 878 24.46 34.77 26.15
N SER A 879 23.16 35.08 26.18
CA SER A 879 21.98 34.33 26.67
C SER A 879 20.68 34.97 26.12
N SER A 880 19.74 34.23 25.52
CA SER A 880 18.58 33.55 26.17
C SER A 880 17.52 34.50 26.78
N ALA A 881 16.21 34.20 26.83
CA ALA A 881 15.50 32.94 26.54
C ALA A 881 13.99 33.15 26.21
N SER A 882 13.37 32.14 25.56
CA SER A 882 12.07 31.50 25.93
C SER A 882 10.75 32.31 26.00
N SER A 883 9.54 31.72 25.86
CA SER A 883 9.04 30.43 25.30
C SER A 883 7.48 30.54 25.20
N SER A 884 6.69 29.61 24.64
CA SER A 884 6.46 28.26 25.18
C SER A 884 5.59 27.36 24.27
N ALA A 885 6.03 26.12 24.15
CA ALA A 885 5.18 24.93 24.15
C ALA A 885 5.83 23.97 25.19
N SER A 886 5.03 23.25 25.98
CA SER A 886 5.53 22.61 27.21
C SER A 886 6.10 21.20 26.99
N SER A 887 7.42 21.09 26.80
CA SER A 887 8.14 19.81 26.83
C SER A 887 8.70 19.51 28.23
N SER A 888 8.26 18.40 28.84
CA SER A 888 8.75 17.90 30.12
C SER A 888 9.90 16.91 29.96
N LEU A 889 10.84 16.92 30.91
CA LEU A 889 11.89 15.89 31.05
C LEU A 889 11.25 14.51 31.28
N GLN A 890 11.68 13.51 30.51
CA GLN A 890 11.10 12.16 30.48
C GLN A 890 12.12 11.07 30.11
N HIS A 891 11.85 9.84 30.51
CA HIS A 891 12.49 8.66 29.92
C HIS A 891 11.85 8.38 28.55
N LEU A 892 12.64 8.16 27.50
CA LEU A 892 12.08 7.85 26.18
C LEU A 892 11.72 6.37 26.12
N PRO A 893 10.48 5.99 25.74
CA PRO A 893 10.13 4.57 25.59
C PRO A 893 10.93 3.85 24.50
N THR A 894 11.35 4.58 23.46
CA THR A 894 12.16 4.09 22.34
C THR A 894 13.16 5.14 21.86
N VAL A 895 14.30 4.68 21.34
CA VAL A 895 15.38 5.50 20.76
C VAL A 895 15.95 4.74 19.56
N GLY A 896 15.66 5.21 18.35
CA GLY A 896 15.98 4.46 17.13
C GLY A 896 15.31 3.08 17.12
N SER A 897 16.08 2.03 16.87
CA SER A 897 15.60 0.63 16.90
C SER A 897 15.55 0.01 18.32
N TYR A 898 15.87 0.77 19.37
CA TYR A 898 15.94 0.26 20.74
C TYR A 898 14.73 0.68 21.58
N ALA A 899 14.24 -0.22 22.43
CA ALA A 899 13.23 0.08 23.45
C ALA A 899 13.88 0.20 24.84
N LEU A 900 13.33 1.06 25.69
CA LEU A 900 13.77 1.22 27.08
C LEU A 900 13.51 -0.06 27.88
N VAL A 901 14.56 -0.64 28.45
CA VAL A 901 14.50 -1.81 29.35
C VAL A 901 14.25 -1.37 30.79
N GLY A 902 14.84 -0.25 31.20
CA GLY A 902 14.75 0.29 32.55
C GLY A 902 16.07 0.85 33.05
N CYS A 903 16.16 1.04 34.37
CA CYS A 903 17.36 1.54 35.04
C CYS A 903 18.13 0.38 35.70
N TRP A 904 19.40 0.20 35.38
CA TRP A 904 20.19 -0.96 35.83
C TRP A 904 21.38 -0.56 36.68
N MET A 905 21.72 -1.37 37.68
CA MET A 905 22.91 -1.19 38.50
C MET A 905 24.13 -1.85 37.86
N GLU A 906 25.29 -1.27 38.13
CA GLU A 906 26.58 -1.85 37.78
C GLU A 906 26.81 -3.21 38.44
N GLY A 907 27.62 -4.04 37.78
CA GLY A 907 27.98 -5.35 38.27
C GLY A 907 28.90 -5.28 39.50
N THR A 908 29.02 -6.39 40.23
CA THR A 908 29.86 -6.46 41.45
C THR A 908 31.34 -6.41 41.09
N GLY A 909 31.88 -5.20 40.96
CA GLY A 909 33.25 -4.94 40.49
C GLY A 909 33.42 -4.98 38.96
N THR A 910 32.34 -4.93 38.19
CA THR A 910 32.34 -5.03 36.72
C THR A 910 31.34 -4.03 36.10
N ARG A 911 31.58 -3.59 34.86
CA ARG A 911 30.62 -2.76 34.11
C ARG A 911 29.48 -3.64 33.57
N ALA A 912 28.24 -3.15 33.64
CA ALA A 912 27.02 -3.80 33.18
C ALA A 912 27.05 -4.06 31.67
N LEU A 913 27.51 -3.06 30.90
CA LEU A 913 27.85 -3.16 29.49
C LEU A 913 29.33 -2.80 29.32
N SER A 914 30.11 -3.65 28.66
CA SER A 914 31.58 -3.55 28.63
C SER A 914 32.23 -3.71 27.25
N ALA A 915 31.44 -3.99 26.19
CA ALA A 915 32.00 -4.33 24.88
C ALA A 915 32.52 -3.10 24.11
N LYS A 916 31.94 -1.92 24.34
CA LYS A 916 32.36 -0.64 23.75
C LYS A 916 31.81 0.51 24.60
N SER A 917 32.51 1.65 24.67
CA SER A 917 32.02 2.84 25.37
C SER A 917 32.59 4.15 24.81
N THR A 918 31.95 5.26 25.15
CA THR A 918 32.39 6.65 24.86
C THR A 918 31.76 7.61 25.87
N SER A 919 32.25 8.85 25.96
CA SER A 919 31.64 9.90 26.77
C SER A 919 31.74 11.28 26.12
N SER A 920 30.78 12.15 26.43
CA SER A 920 30.75 13.55 26.00
C SER A 920 30.25 14.44 27.15
N PRO A 921 31.12 15.30 27.72
CA PRO A 921 30.74 16.20 28.82
C PRO A 921 29.63 17.19 28.48
N ASP A 922 29.50 17.59 27.20
CA ASP A 922 28.63 18.71 26.78
C ASP A 922 27.60 18.33 25.70
N SER A 923 27.62 17.10 25.16
CA SER A 923 26.78 16.74 23.99
C SER A 923 26.28 15.29 23.94
N MET A 924 26.27 14.55 25.06
CA MET A 924 25.67 13.21 25.09
C MET A 924 24.15 13.31 24.98
N THR A 925 23.54 12.51 24.10
CA THR A 925 22.08 12.31 24.01
C THR A 925 21.81 10.81 23.86
N LEU A 926 20.57 10.39 24.08
CA LEU A 926 20.20 9.00 23.89
C LEU A 926 20.42 8.55 22.43
N GLU A 927 20.10 9.41 21.46
CA GLU A 927 20.28 9.13 20.03
C GLU A 927 21.76 9.01 19.65
N SER A 928 22.64 9.85 20.21
CA SER A 928 24.07 9.77 19.92
C SER A 928 24.71 8.50 20.50
N CYS A 929 24.22 8.03 21.66
CA CYS A 929 24.61 6.73 22.21
C CYS A 929 24.05 5.55 21.39
N ALA A 930 22.77 5.59 21.01
CA ALA A 930 22.15 4.58 20.16
C ALA A 930 22.86 4.41 18.80
N ALA A 931 23.23 5.52 18.17
CA ALA A 931 24.00 5.52 16.92
C ALA A 931 25.41 4.94 17.12
N PHE A 932 26.10 5.33 18.19
CA PHE A 932 27.43 4.81 18.54
C PHE A 932 27.42 3.30 18.85
N CYS A 933 26.33 2.79 19.44
CA CYS A 933 26.15 1.39 19.82
C CYS A 933 25.39 0.55 18.79
N SER A 934 25.04 1.08 17.61
CA SER A 934 24.22 0.46 16.55
C SER A 934 24.55 -0.98 16.10
N ALA A 935 25.72 -1.52 16.46
CA ALA A 935 26.13 -2.91 16.23
C ALA A 935 25.89 -3.87 17.42
N TYR A 936 25.34 -3.39 18.54
CA TYR A 936 25.19 -4.13 19.79
C TYR A 936 23.75 -4.18 20.27
N HIS A 937 23.29 -5.33 20.78
CA HIS A 937 21.89 -5.48 21.22
C HIS A 937 21.47 -4.52 22.34
N TYR A 938 22.39 -4.13 23.22
CA TYR A 938 22.16 -3.13 24.25
C TYR A 938 23.02 -1.88 24.03
N PHE A 939 22.41 -0.73 24.29
CA PHE A 939 23.13 0.47 24.72
C PHE A 939 22.62 0.92 26.08
N GLY A 940 23.42 1.68 26.81
CA GLY A 940 22.93 2.41 27.97
C GLY A 940 23.75 3.65 28.26
N THR A 941 23.13 4.63 28.89
CA THR A 941 23.76 5.90 29.27
C THR A 941 23.89 6.01 30.80
N GLU A 942 25.00 6.58 31.25
CA GLU A 942 25.30 6.77 32.68
C GLU A 942 25.75 8.21 32.94
N TYR A 943 25.51 8.70 34.16
CA TYR A 943 26.05 9.97 34.68
C TYR A 943 25.77 11.20 33.81
N GLY A 944 24.71 11.15 32.98
CA GLY A 944 24.34 12.20 32.02
C GLY A 944 25.23 12.29 30.77
N GLY A 945 26.49 11.88 30.85
CA GLY A 945 27.52 12.12 29.82
C GLY A 945 28.24 10.89 29.28
N GLU A 946 27.98 9.69 29.81
CA GLU A 946 28.66 8.44 29.42
C GLU A 946 27.72 7.51 28.65
N CYS A 947 28.28 6.69 27.76
CA CYS A 947 27.59 5.78 26.87
C CYS A 947 28.33 4.43 26.78
N TYR A 948 27.59 3.33 26.92
CA TYR A 948 28.10 1.97 26.95
C TYR A 948 27.30 1.05 26.02
N CYS A 949 27.96 0.07 25.40
CA CYS A 949 27.37 -0.91 24.49
C CYS A 949 27.72 -2.35 24.90
N GLY A 950 26.83 -3.30 24.62
CA GLY A 950 27.09 -4.73 24.80
C GLY A 950 26.00 -5.62 24.20
N ASN A 951 26.29 -6.92 24.03
CA ASN A 951 25.29 -7.89 23.56
C ASN A 951 24.59 -8.63 24.71
N SER A 952 25.07 -8.43 25.92
CA SER A 952 24.57 -9.02 27.17
C SER A 952 24.83 -8.07 28.32
N LEU A 953 24.24 -8.35 29.48
CA LEU A 953 24.50 -7.68 30.75
C LEU A 953 25.40 -8.55 31.63
N ALA A 954 26.29 -7.92 32.41
CA ALA A 954 27.07 -8.62 33.43
C ALA A 954 26.13 -9.38 34.40
N SER A 955 26.45 -10.64 34.70
CA SER A 955 25.59 -11.55 35.49
C SER A 955 25.34 -11.15 36.95
N SER A 956 26.00 -10.08 37.42
CA SER A 956 25.79 -9.47 38.74
C SER A 956 25.15 -8.08 38.69
N SER A 957 24.84 -7.56 37.49
CA SER A 957 24.00 -6.37 37.31
C SER A 957 22.55 -6.71 37.59
N THR A 958 21.83 -5.79 38.23
CA THR A 958 20.42 -5.98 38.62
C THR A 958 19.60 -4.74 38.32
N ASN A 959 18.33 -4.95 37.96
CA ASN A 959 17.37 -3.88 37.71
C ASN A 959 17.12 -3.04 38.97
N ALA A 960 17.00 -1.73 38.83
CA ALA A 960 16.72 -0.74 39.87
C ALA A 960 15.32 -0.13 39.68
N SER A 961 14.95 0.83 40.51
CA SER A 961 13.79 1.68 40.20
C SER A 961 14.14 2.57 38.99
N LEU A 962 13.22 2.73 38.04
CA LEU A 962 13.43 3.63 36.89
C LEU A 962 13.76 5.06 37.36
N SER A 963 13.17 5.49 38.48
CA SER A 963 13.44 6.77 39.13
C SER A 963 14.88 7.00 39.62
N ASP A 964 15.70 5.95 39.71
CA ASP A 964 17.10 6.10 40.12
C ASP A 964 17.93 6.74 38.99
N CYS A 965 17.57 6.50 37.72
CA CYS A 965 18.19 7.07 36.53
C CYS A 965 17.74 8.52 36.33
N SER A 966 18.20 9.39 37.23
CA SER A 966 17.63 10.71 37.50
C SER A 966 18.47 11.90 36.98
N MET A 967 19.59 11.64 36.29
CA MET A 967 20.44 12.68 35.69
C MET A 967 20.04 12.92 34.24
N SER A 968 19.93 14.18 33.83
CA SER A 968 19.62 14.55 32.45
C SER A 968 20.83 14.36 31.51
N CYS A 969 20.58 14.04 30.25
CA CYS A 969 21.61 13.98 29.21
C CYS A 969 22.32 15.33 29.02
N THR A 970 23.66 15.35 28.92
CA THR A 970 24.45 16.60 28.83
C THR A 970 24.14 17.41 27.56
N GLY A 971 23.83 16.74 26.46
CA GLY A 971 23.36 17.35 25.21
C GLY A 971 21.84 17.52 25.10
N ASN A 972 21.04 17.01 26.04
CA ASN A 972 19.58 17.11 25.98
C ASN A 972 18.90 17.12 27.36
N GLN A 973 18.59 18.32 27.87
CA GLN A 973 17.91 18.54 29.17
C GLN A 973 16.48 17.98 29.28
N TYR A 974 15.90 17.45 28.20
CA TYR A 974 14.55 16.85 28.18
C TYR A 974 14.57 15.31 28.24
N GLN A 975 15.76 14.71 28.34
CA GLN A 975 15.99 13.27 28.40
C GLN A 975 16.77 12.91 29.66
N TYR A 976 16.44 11.77 30.28
CA TYR A 976 17.33 11.14 31.25
C TYR A 976 18.44 10.34 30.56
N CYS A 977 19.61 10.31 31.19
CA CYS A 977 20.78 9.53 30.79
C CYS A 977 21.43 8.89 32.03
N GLY A 978 20.64 8.08 32.75
CA GLY A 978 21.12 7.32 33.91
C GLY A 978 21.36 8.17 35.16
N ALA A 979 22.22 7.67 36.04
CA ALA A 979 22.82 8.39 37.18
C ALA A 979 24.11 7.67 37.62
N GLY A 980 24.77 8.11 38.70
CA GLY A 980 25.97 7.43 39.21
C GLY A 980 25.72 5.98 39.61
N SER A 981 26.40 5.03 38.97
CA SER A 981 26.16 3.57 39.07
C SER A 981 24.72 3.18 38.76
N ARG A 982 24.13 3.86 37.77
CA ARG A 982 22.77 3.65 37.25
C ARG A 982 22.77 3.86 35.74
N LEU A 983 22.82 2.75 35.01
CA LEU A 983 22.78 2.70 33.56
C LEU A 983 21.33 2.73 33.08
N GLU A 984 20.93 3.75 32.32
CA GLU A 984 19.63 3.78 31.67
C GLU A 984 19.69 2.97 30.38
N LEU A 985 19.06 1.79 30.39
CA LEU A 985 19.35 0.71 29.46
C LEU A 985 18.29 0.58 28.38
N TYR A 986 18.75 0.43 27.14
CA TYR A 986 17.95 0.30 25.93
C TYR A 986 18.36 -0.97 25.16
N PHE A 987 17.40 -1.70 24.58
CA PHE A 987 17.62 -2.98 23.90
C PHE A 987 16.98 -3.03 22.50
N SER A 988 17.67 -3.64 21.53
CA SER A 988 17.22 -3.85 20.15
C SER A 988 17.51 -5.28 19.68
N ASN A 989 16.51 -5.91 19.05
CA ASN A 989 16.59 -7.26 18.49
C ASN A 989 16.84 -7.26 16.96
N SER A 990 17.30 -6.13 16.39
CA SER A 990 17.41 -5.91 14.94
C SER A 990 18.74 -5.25 14.53
N THR A 991 19.84 -5.63 15.20
CA THR A 991 21.17 -5.05 14.99
C THR A 991 21.92 -5.76 13.86
N ASN A 992 22.74 -5.02 13.12
CA ASN A 992 23.54 -5.55 12.00
C ASN A 992 24.88 -6.17 12.45
N GLY A 993 24.98 -6.59 13.72
CA GLY A 993 26.21 -7.16 14.30
C GLY A 993 26.34 -8.66 14.06
N PRO A 994 27.56 -9.22 14.17
CA PRO A 994 27.74 -10.66 14.24
C PRO A 994 27.09 -11.26 15.50
N SER A 995 26.61 -12.50 15.37
CA SER A 995 25.83 -13.20 16.40
C SER A 995 26.24 -14.67 16.55
N GLN A 996 25.71 -15.34 17.58
CA GLN A 996 25.68 -16.80 17.67
C GLN A 996 24.24 -17.23 17.38
N PRO A 997 23.93 -17.73 16.16
CA PRO A 997 22.61 -18.26 15.84
C PRO A 997 22.18 -19.33 16.87
N ALA A 998 20.93 -19.30 17.31
CA ALA A 998 20.43 -20.29 18.26
C ALA A 998 20.39 -21.72 17.68
N THR A 999 20.19 -21.81 16.35
CA THR A 999 20.20 -23.04 15.55
C THR A 999 21.05 -22.86 14.29
N VAL A 1000 21.62 -23.95 13.76
CA VAL A 1000 22.48 -23.96 12.55
C VAL A 1000 22.16 -25.13 11.64
N GLY A 1001 22.19 -24.86 10.32
CA GLY A 1001 22.08 -25.85 9.26
C GLY A 1001 20.65 -26.21 8.86
N ILE A 1002 20.52 -26.97 7.76
CA ILE A 1002 19.24 -27.48 7.28
C ILE A 1002 18.54 -28.33 8.35
N ASP A 1003 17.22 -28.17 8.44
CA ASP A 1003 16.32 -28.78 9.44
C ASP A 1003 16.60 -28.42 10.92
N GLU A 1004 17.24 -27.27 11.21
CA GLU A 1004 17.54 -26.78 12.58
C GLU A 1004 18.28 -27.80 13.47
N LYS A 1005 19.04 -28.70 12.84
CA LYS A 1005 19.58 -29.93 13.43
C LYS A 1005 20.64 -29.73 14.53
N TRP A 1006 21.16 -28.53 14.67
CA TRP A 1006 22.19 -28.17 15.63
C TRP A 1006 21.75 -26.95 16.43
N MET A 1007 21.84 -27.02 17.75
CA MET A 1007 21.47 -25.96 18.69
C MET A 1007 22.72 -25.43 19.40
N TRP A 1008 22.75 -24.14 19.75
CA TRP A 1008 23.84 -23.53 20.50
C TRP A 1008 24.06 -24.20 21.87
N ASP A 1009 25.26 -24.76 22.10
CA ASP A 1009 25.65 -25.46 23.34
C ASP A 1009 26.47 -24.55 24.29
N GLY A 1010 26.99 -23.43 23.77
CA GLY A 1010 27.70 -22.40 24.52
C GLY A 1010 29.12 -22.13 24.01
N CYS A 1011 29.77 -21.10 24.58
CA CYS A 1011 31.20 -20.85 24.38
C CYS A 1011 32.00 -21.73 25.33
N ARG A 1012 33.03 -22.45 24.84
CA ARG A 1012 33.89 -23.29 25.70
C ARG A 1012 35.38 -23.03 25.49
N THR A 1013 36.15 -23.16 26.56
CA THR A 1013 37.62 -23.12 26.53
C THR A 1013 38.19 -24.36 25.85
N GLU A 1014 39.41 -24.22 25.36
CA GLU A 1014 40.25 -25.38 25.09
C GLU A 1014 40.52 -26.24 26.33
N ALA A 1015 40.94 -27.48 26.12
CA ALA A 1015 41.26 -28.41 27.21
C ALA A 1015 42.73 -28.33 27.64
N ASN A 1016 43.02 -28.84 28.84
CA ASN A 1016 44.36 -28.77 29.42
C ASN A 1016 45.39 -29.48 28.51
N SER A 1017 46.22 -28.69 27.81
CA SER A 1017 47.21 -29.15 26.82
C SER A 1017 46.65 -30.02 25.69
N SER A 1018 45.36 -29.87 25.32
CA SER A 1018 44.72 -30.67 24.26
C SER A 1018 43.49 -29.96 23.66
N ARG A 1019 43.09 -30.34 22.44
CA ARG A 1019 41.88 -29.80 21.79
C ARG A 1019 40.61 -30.26 22.52
N ALA A 1020 39.60 -29.40 22.65
CA ALA A 1020 38.34 -29.65 23.34
C ALA A 1020 37.48 -30.69 22.61
N LEU A 1021 37.43 -30.63 21.28
CA LEU A 1021 36.84 -31.64 20.41
C LEU A 1021 37.94 -32.25 19.52
N VAL A 1022 38.08 -33.58 19.54
CA VAL A 1022 39.27 -34.29 19.01
C VAL A 1022 38.98 -35.31 17.91
N SER A 1023 37.72 -35.51 17.51
CA SER A 1023 37.35 -36.65 16.65
C SER A 1023 37.51 -36.38 15.16
N LYS A 1024 37.33 -35.13 14.72
CA LYS A 1024 37.58 -34.67 13.35
C LYS A 1024 37.91 -33.17 13.40
N THR A 1025 38.79 -32.71 12.52
CA THR A 1025 39.12 -31.29 12.34
C THR A 1025 39.17 -30.95 10.86
N THR A 1026 38.67 -29.77 10.50
CA THR A 1026 38.74 -29.15 9.18
C THR A 1026 39.06 -27.66 9.33
N SER A 1027 39.55 -27.01 8.27
CA SER A 1027 39.69 -25.56 8.23
C SER A 1027 39.44 -25.05 6.82
N SER A 1028 38.77 -23.89 6.70
CA SER A 1028 38.49 -23.22 5.44
C SER A 1028 38.56 -21.71 5.64
N ASP A 1029 39.14 -21.00 4.67
CA ASP A 1029 39.11 -19.53 4.68
C ASP A 1029 37.70 -19.01 4.31
N ASP A 1030 36.84 -19.86 3.73
CA ASP A 1030 35.41 -19.63 3.48
C ASP A 1030 34.49 -20.29 4.55
N LEU A 1031 34.97 -20.52 5.79
CA LEU A 1031 34.18 -21.23 6.81
C LEU A 1031 32.95 -20.43 7.28
N THR A 1032 31.77 -21.04 7.24
CA THR A 1032 30.53 -20.63 7.94
C THR A 1032 30.13 -21.69 8.98
N LEU A 1033 29.17 -21.37 9.86
CA LEU A 1033 28.66 -22.36 10.82
C LEU A 1033 28.00 -23.57 10.12
N GLU A 1034 27.27 -23.35 9.01
CA GLU A 1034 26.63 -24.41 8.21
C GLU A 1034 27.67 -25.37 7.62
N THR A 1035 28.75 -24.82 7.04
CA THR A 1035 29.81 -25.65 6.45
C THR A 1035 30.52 -26.50 7.51
N CYS A 1036 30.65 -26.01 8.74
CA CYS A 1036 31.14 -26.80 9.85
C CYS A 1036 30.13 -27.90 10.25
N ALA A 1037 28.87 -27.52 10.43
CA ALA A 1037 27.76 -28.39 10.81
C ALA A 1037 27.54 -29.56 9.84
N GLU A 1038 27.56 -29.29 8.53
CA GLU A 1038 27.51 -30.32 7.48
C GLU A 1038 28.70 -31.27 7.63
N SER A 1039 29.92 -30.72 7.75
CA SER A 1039 31.13 -31.52 7.87
C SER A 1039 31.16 -32.39 9.14
N CYS A 1040 30.46 -31.98 10.20
CA CYS A 1040 30.35 -32.72 11.46
C CYS A 1040 29.11 -33.63 11.55
N THR A 1041 28.37 -33.85 10.45
CA THR A 1041 27.27 -34.82 10.39
C THR A 1041 27.69 -36.19 10.91
N GLY A 1042 27.00 -36.68 11.95
CA GLY A 1042 27.29 -37.96 12.62
C GLY A 1042 28.07 -37.85 13.93
N PHE A 1043 28.45 -36.63 14.33
CA PHE A 1043 28.96 -36.32 15.68
C PHE A 1043 27.87 -35.66 16.53
N LYS A 1044 28.00 -35.74 17.86
CA LYS A 1044 27.08 -35.06 18.81
C LYS A 1044 27.33 -33.56 18.88
N TYR A 1045 28.58 -33.14 18.73
CA TYR A 1045 29.00 -31.74 18.81
C TYR A 1045 29.84 -31.33 17.60
N PHE A 1046 29.67 -30.08 17.18
CA PHE A 1046 30.71 -29.33 16.47
C PHE A 1046 31.12 -28.09 17.28
N GLY A 1047 32.30 -27.58 17.01
CA GLY A 1047 32.77 -26.32 17.56
C GLY A 1047 33.69 -25.61 16.57
N THR A 1048 33.53 -24.30 16.42
CA THR A 1048 34.37 -23.47 15.53
C THR A 1048 35.33 -22.59 16.33
N GLU A 1049 36.56 -22.45 15.85
CA GLU A 1049 37.66 -21.68 16.47
C GLU A 1049 38.35 -20.78 15.43
N TYR A 1050 38.98 -19.68 15.87
CA TYR A 1050 39.81 -18.79 15.05
C TYR A 1050 39.14 -18.27 13.75
N GLY A 1051 37.81 -18.25 13.68
CA GLY A 1051 37.07 -17.79 12.48
C GLY A 1051 37.13 -18.72 11.27
N ARG A 1052 38.06 -19.70 11.23
CA ARG A 1052 38.34 -20.55 10.05
C ARG A 1052 38.59 -22.02 10.38
N GLU A 1053 38.52 -22.44 11.65
CA GLU A 1053 38.72 -23.83 12.07
C GLU A 1053 37.44 -24.45 12.61
N CYS A 1054 37.24 -25.73 12.33
CA CYS A 1054 36.05 -26.50 12.66
C CYS A 1054 36.45 -27.86 13.27
N TYR A 1055 35.83 -28.21 14.39
CA TYR A 1055 36.15 -29.38 15.20
C TYR A 1055 34.88 -30.18 15.50
N CYS A 1056 34.89 -31.49 15.32
CA CYS A 1056 33.77 -32.38 15.64
C CYS A 1056 34.13 -33.35 16.77
N GLY A 1057 33.13 -33.75 17.58
CA GLY A 1057 33.31 -34.80 18.56
C GLY A 1057 32.03 -35.25 19.26
N ASN A 1058 32.12 -36.34 20.02
CA ASN A 1058 31.00 -36.90 20.79
C ASN A 1058 31.07 -36.57 22.30
N SER A 1059 32.18 -36.01 22.75
CA SER A 1059 32.48 -35.66 24.14
C SER A 1059 33.65 -34.66 24.18
N PHE A 1060 33.70 -33.81 25.19
CA PHE A 1060 34.79 -32.85 25.38
C PHE A 1060 36.00 -33.47 26.10
N SER A 1061 37.20 -33.01 25.75
CA SER A 1061 38.45 -33.39 26.41
C SER A 1061 38.51 -32.86 27.86
N GLY A 1062 39.14 -33.65 28.75
CA GLY A 1062 39.22 -33.35 30.17
C GLY A 1062 39.94 -32.02 30.47
N GLY A 1063 39.19 -31.04 30.97
CA GLY A 1063 39.69 -29.70 31.29
C GLY A 1063 39.18 -28.59 30.38
N SER A 1064 38.45 -28.91 29.31
CA SER A 1064 37.59 -27.92 28.64
C SER A 1064 36.47 -27.51 29.58
N THR A 1065 36.21 -26.21 29.66
CA THR A 1065 35.19 -25.61 30.55
C THR A 1065 34.31 -24.65 29.79
N GLU A 1066 33.06 -24.53 30.21
CA GLU A 1066 32.13 -23.54 29.68
C GLU A 1066 32.48 -22.13 30.19
N THR A 1067 32.29 -21.13 29.33
CA THR A 1067 32.59 -19.73 29.62
C THR A 1067 31.52 -18.82 29.02
N VAL A 1068 31.62 -17.51 29.29
CA VAL A 1068 30.66 -16.51 28.83
C VAL A 1068 30.70 -16.37 27.30
N ALA A 1069 29.54 -16.13 26.69
CA ALA A 1069 29.33 -16.17 25.24
C ALA A 1069 30.24 -15.20 24.47
N GLU A 1070 30.61 -14.09 25.11
CA GLU A 1070 31.40 -12.98 24.56
C GLU A 1070 32.88 -13.32 24.38
N GLU A 1071 33.38 -14.38 25.02
CA GLU A 1071 34.74 -14.88 24.73
C GLU A 1071 34.82 -15.58 23.37
N CYS A 1072 33.69 -15.96 22.77
CA CYS A 1072 33.59 -16.49 21.40
C CYS A 1072 33.15 -15.39 20.43
N SER A 1073 34.01 -14.38 20.25
CA SER A 1073 33.72 -13.12 19.55
C SER A 1073 34.50 -12.87 18.24
N MET A 1074 35.14 -13.89 17.67
CA MET A 1074 35.78 -13.82 16.35
C MET A 1074 34.79 -14.24 15.25
N THR A 1075 34.69 -13.46 14.17
CA THR A 1075 33.73 -13.73 13.09
C THR A 1075 34.12 -14.94 12.23
N CYS A 1076 33.13 -15.66 11.71
CA CYS A 1076 33.34 -16.69 10.70
C CYS A 1076 33.88 -16.08 9.39
N SER A 1077 34.87 -16.73 8.77
CA SER A 1077 35.62 -16.15 7.64
C SER A 1077 34.80 -16.13 6.34
N GLY A 1078 33.95 -17.14 6.13
CA GLY A 1078 32.94 -17.15 5.07
C GLY A 1078 31.63 -16.42 5.41
N ASN A 1079 31.39 -16.08 6.68
CA ASN A 1079 30.19 -15.34 7.11
C ASN A 1079 30.48 -14.32 8.22
N PRO A 1080 30.71 -13.03 7.90
CA PRO A 1080 31.01 -12.00 8.89
C PRO A 1080 29.83 -11.60 9.80
N LYS A 1081 28.65 -12.25 9.67
CA LYS A 1081 27.49 -12.09 10.56
C LYS A 1081 27.39 -13.15 11.66
N GLU A 1082 28.34 -14.08 11.74
CA GLU A 1082 28.38 -15.18 12.70
C GLU A 1082 29.69 -15.20 13.48
N PHE A 1083 29.66 -15.69 14.72
CA PHE A 1083 30.86 -15.91 15.54
C PHE A 1083 31.35 -17.36 15.50
N CYS A 1084 32.57 -17.55 15.00
CA CYS A 1084 33.28 -18.83 14.94
C CYS A 1084 34.41 -18.88 15.98
N GLY A 1085 34.02 -18.85 17.26
CA GLY A 1085 34.93 -18.96 18.41
C GLY A 1085 35.78 -17.71 18.65
N ALA A 1086 36.96 -17.91 19.22
CA ALA A 1086 38.08 -16.97 19.26
C ALA A 1086 39.39 -17.76 19.52
N GLY A 1087 40.47 -17.13 19.97
CA GLY A 1087 41.68 -17.88 20.37
C GLY A 1087 41.46 -18.65 21.69
N ASP A 1088 41.78 -19.94 21.71
CA ASP A 1088 41.51 -20.86 22.83
C ASP A 1088 40.02 -20.94 23.23
N ARG A 1089 39.10 -20.67 22.27
CA ARG A 1089 37.65 -20.56 22.49
C ARG A 1089 36.84 -21.11 21.33
N LEU A 1090 36.01 -22.12 21.60
CA LEU A 1090 35.14 -22.74 20.61
C LEU A 1090 33.71 -22.22 20.75
N SER A 1091 33.13 -21.74 19.65
CA SER A 1091 31.68 -21.60 19.49
C SER A 1091 31.09 -23.01 19.33
N VAL A 1092 30.46 -23.59 20.35
CA VAL A 1092 30.01 -24.99 20.36
C VAL A 1092 28.52 -25.13 20.05
N TYR A 1093 28.20 -26.10 19.20
CA TYR A 1093 26.83 -26.50 18.84
C TYR A 1093 26.64 -28.00 19.08
N SER A 1094 25.45 -28.39 19.55
CA SER A 1094 25.08 -29.78 19.81
C SER A 1094 23.89 -30.23 18.95
N SER A 1095 23.93 -31.47 18.45
CA SER A 1095 22.88 -31.98 17.56
C SER A 1095 21.65 -32.44 18.34
N THR A 1096 20.48 -32.18 17.79
CA THR A 1096 19.16 -32.39 18.40
C THR A 1096 18.56 -33.79 18.16
N SER A 1097 19.35 -34.74 17.63
CA SER A 1097 18.95 -36.10 17.23
C SER A 1097 19.10 -37.17 18.32
#